data_AF-A0A5C3PNZ9-F1
#
_entry.id   AF-A0A5C3PNZ9-F1
#
_cell.length_a   1.000
_cell.length_b   1.000
_cell.length_c   1.000
_cell.angle_alpha   90.00
_cell.angle_beta   90.00
_cell.angle_gamma   90.00
#
_symmetry.space_group_name_H-M   'P 1'
#
loop_
_entity.id
_entity.type
_entity.pdbx_description
1 polymer ?
#
loop_
_entity_poly.entity_id
_entity_poly.type
_entity_poly.pdbx_seq_one_letter_code
_entity_poly.pdbx_strand_id
1 'polypeptide(L)'
;MSEGTDGEAMAARLAQELNDAAASGKPSKDISELLTRIINELVWTAALSQTESGQALELAIRTCTTSPERSGDTELRAFAMSVLHSLSDQLREADIRETEARWWHTEPVPEDAVERITLEFRDTTAEHKAWPVTEVWPSELVECAPSEAFERVAQRFRVRANWQHRHPFMPSLKFDVVLKTGTVSLDSLGARPIADVLEDLAEGRVVPYVRNDEDNKSVSSQTPARYFKLWERTLPSWCKTPDHWIEPTPPPGFIENPETAPVLREQYYKRIPTLHVPGSGLHIVPSATRPDIISRELFIPVEDLAPNITRVCALDREADLVPHDAHLVPGKDITLDEARALLGRVVQSSMEPRPDPASPPLGKRRKVNKYAAQKLGLAWGLETGSYGKPAWLLCVEFHGMNSEYALDLSGEKRQYEDVRSSVAVRTVACAWVGAAVFPADKKAVKGAAEKKVEQDAGTVSGRALPGVASEKRVLSYDDWYKKTKNLIRALNKKAPLVEVGADGAFVGGDLGTSKGEDDEFEAEITGAKPGVWLASVSPAEPVEGDEDGMGDEPKLIRFVWVRDGTVNYDALPSRASVQAPPADPAANWEVVASFSVDSGTICLFSKHALESILATGTDREAMLEAFIDDDEGTNVFVPSGIVLSGNDGGYEVKARRDTEGRIVELNLRTCSIADIARF
;
A
#
# COMPACT_ATOMS: atom_id res chain seq x y z
N MET A 1 -7.45 -42.91 13.48
CA MET A 1 -6.05 -42.60 13.81
C MET A 1 -5.01 -43.52 13.13
N SER A 2 -5.36 -44.51 12.30
CA SER A 2 -4.35 -45.32 11.55
C SER A 2 -4.13 -44.88 10.10
N GLU A 3 -4.75 -43.78 9.64
CA GLU A 3 -4.57 -43.27 8.26
C GLU A 3 -3.34 -42.35 8.11
N GLY A 4 -2.78 -41.83 9.22
CA GLY A 4 -1.63 -40.91 9.16
C GLY A 4 -0.29 -41.58 8.84
N THR A 5 -0.10 -42.85 9.21
CA THR A 5 1.19 -43.55 9.09
C THR A 5 1.52 -43.99 7.66
N ASP A 6 0.52 -44.24 6.83
CA ASP A 6 0.72 -44.71 5.45
C ASP A 6 1.10 -43.55 4.51
N GLY A 7 0.47 -42.38 4.69
CA GLY A 7 0.79 -41.16 3.94
C GLY A 7 2.21 -40.64 4.23
N GLU A 8 2.65 -40.70 5.48
CA GLU A 8 3.99 -40.28 5.86
C GLU A 8 5.09 -41.20 5.27
N ALA A 9 4.89 -42.52 5.35
CA ALA A 9 5.81 -43.48 4.76
C ALA A 9 5.89 -43.35 3.23
N MET A 10 4.75 -43.12 2.57
CA MET A 10 4.69 -42.84 1.14
C MET A 10 5.43 -41.54 0.79
N ALA A 11 5.23 -40.46 1.54
CA ALA A 11 5.91 -39.19 1.32
C ALA A 11 7.43 -39.32 1.46
N ALA A 12 7.91 -40.00 2.50
CA ALA A 12 9.34 -40.28 2.70
C ALA A 12 9.94 -41.06 1.53
N ARG A 13 9.24 -42.12 1.07
CA ARG A 13 9.67 -42.93 -0.07
C ARG A 13 9.75 -42.10 -1.35
N LEU A 14 8.71 -41.31 -1.65
CA LEU A 14 8.66 -40.45 -2.84
C LEU A 14 9.73 -39.35 -2.79
N ALA A 15 10.01 -38.78 -1.61
CA ALA A 15 11.08 -37.80 -1.43
C ALA A 15 12.45 -38.41 -1.75
N GLN A 16 12.71 -39.62 -1.25
CA GLN A 16 13.94 -40.35 -1.52
C GLN A 16 14.07 -40.71 -3.02
N GLU A 17 13.01 -41.27 -3.62
CA GLU A 17 12.98 -41.60 -5.06
C GLU A 17 13.28 -40.37 -5.94
N LEU A 18 12.71 -39.21 -5.57
CA LEU A 18 12.87 -37.96 -6.30
C LEU A 18 14.29 -37.38 -6.13
N ASN A 19 14.83 -37.39 -4.91
CA ASN A 19 16.20 -36.96 -4.63
C ASN A 19 17.23 -37.86 -5.33
N ASP A 20 17.03 -39.18 -5.32
CA ASP A 20 17.92 -40.12 -6.00
C ASP A 20 17.88 -39.93 -7.52
N ALA A 21 16.69 -39.75 -8.10
CA ALA A 21 16.54 -39.45 -9.52
C ALA A 21 17.20 -38.12 -9.91
N ALA A 22 17.08 -37.10 -9.04
CA ALA A 22 17.72 -35.81 -9.24
C ALA A 22 19.26 -35.92 -9.13
N ALA A 23 19.79 -36.64 -8.15
CA ALA A 23 21.22 -36.78 -7.91
C ALA A 23 21.92 -37.68 -8.95
N SER A 24 21.24 -38.72 -9.44
CA SER A 24 21.83 -39.70 -10.37
C SER A 24 21.75 -39.31 -11.85
N GLY A 25 21.37 -38.05 -12.15
CA GLY A 25 21.30 -37.57 -13.54
C GLY A 25 20.23 -38.27 -14.40
N LYS A 26 19.16 -38.85 -13.82
CA LYS A 26 18.10 -39.48 -14.61
C LYS A 26 17.47 -38.52 -15.61
N PRO A 27 16.99 -39.02 -16.77
CA PRO A 27 16.26 -38.21 -17.73
C PRO A 27 15.08 -37.48 -17.09
N SER A 28 14.78 -36.28 -17.55
CA SER A 28 13.67 -35.46 -17.04
C SER A 28 12.32 -36.16 -17.10
N LYS A 29 12.13 -37.06 -18.07
CA LYS A 29 10.93 -37.90 -18.19
C LYS A 29 10.67 -38.73 -16.93
N ASP A 30 11.70 -39.35 -16.35
CA ASP A 30 11.56 -40.20 -15.17
C ASP A 30 11.19 -39.36 -13.94
N ILE A 31 11.73 -38.14 -13.84
CA ILE A 31 11.36 -37.19 -12.78
C ILE A 31 9.91 -36.73 -12.95
N SER A 32 9.48 -36.43 -14.18
CA SER A 32 8.08 -36.09 -14.47
C SER A 32 7.13 -37.25 -14.16
N GLU A 33 7.53 -38.51 -14.37
CA GLU A 33 6.72 -39.66 -13.95
C GLU A 33 6.59 -39.72 -12.42
N LEU A 34 7.66 -39.46 -11.66
CA LEU A 34 7.61 -39.37 -10.20
C LEU A 34 6.72 -38.21 -9.71
N LEU A 35 6.83 -37.03 -10.32
CA LEU A 35 5.99 -35.88 -10.01
C LEU A 35 4.50 -36.15 -10.30
N THR A 36 4.21 -36.89 -11.38
CA THR A 36 2.85 -37.34 -11.70
C THR A 36 2.32 -38.32 -10.64
N ARG A 37 3.16 -39.26 -10.18
CA ARG A 37 2.81 -40.18 -9.10
C ARG A 37 2.52 -39.44 -7.79
N ILE A 38 3.32 -38.42 -7.46
CA ILE A 38 3.07 -37.58 -6.28
C ILE A 38 1.67 -36.96 -6.33
N ILE A 39 1.26 -36.39 -7.46
CA ILE A 39 -0.08 -35.79 -7.60
C ILE A 39 -1.19 -36.85 -7.47
N ASN A 40 -1.00 -38.03 -8.07
CA ASN A 40 -2.06 -39.03 -8.19
C ASN A 40 -2.19 -39.97 -6.98
N GLU A 41 -1.08 -40.30 -6.33
CA GLU A 41 -1.03 -41.31 -5.26
C GLU A 41 -1.08 -40.70 -3.86
N LEU A 42 -0.65 -39.44 -3.68
CA LEU A 42 -0.51 -38.82 -2.36
C LEU A 42 -1.64 -37.82 -2.09
N VAL A 43 -2.40 -38.06 -1.02
CA VAL A 43 -3.35 -37.08 -0.48
C VAL A 43 -2.59 -36.10 0.42
N TRP A 44 -2.44 -34.86 -0.04
CA TRP A 44 -1.69 -33.86 0.70
C TRP A 44 -2.58 -33.17 1.74
N THR A 45 -2.30 -33.41 3.01
CA THR A 45 -3.07 -32.86 4.15
C THR A 45 -2.23 -31.90 4.98
N ALA A 46 -2.88 -31.03 5.75
CA ALA A 46 -2.19 -30.14 6.68
C ALA A 46 -1.37 -30.90 7.75
N ALA A 47 -1.86 -32.06 8.19
CA ALA A 47 -1.12 -32.92 9.10
C ALA A 47 0.16 -33.47 8.44
N LEU A 48 0.07 -33.93 7.18
CA LEU A 48 1.22 -34.44 6.44
C LEU A 48 2.25 -33.35 6.12
N SER A 49 1.82 -32.15 5.73
CA SER A 49 2.75 -31.06 5.40
C SER A 49 3.58 -30.56 6.59
N GLN A 50 3.14 -30.85 7.82
CA GLN A 50 3.85 -30.53 9.05
C GLN A 50 4.80 -31.64 9.52
N THR A 51 4.78 -32.84 8.91
CA THR A 51 5.72 -33.91 9.26
C THR A 51 7.08 -33.70 8.58
N GLU A 52 8.12 -34.32 9.13
CA GLU A 52 9.47 -34.31 8.54
C GLU A 52 9.44 -34.87 7.10
N SER A 53 8.68 -35.95 6.88
CA SER A 53 8.55 -36.58 5.56
C SER A 53 7.81 -35.71 4.54
N GLY A 54 6.77 -34.97 4.97
CA GLY A 54 6.10 -34.00 4.11
C GLY A 54 7.01 -32.84 3.73
N GLN A 55 7.71 -32.25 4.71
CA GLN A 55 8.68 -31.18 4.45
C GLN A 55 9.82 -31.64 3.54
N ALA A 56 10.32 -32.87 3.72
CA ALA A 56 11.34 -33.47 2.87
C ALA A 56 10.86 -33.66 1.43
N LEU A 57 9.61 -34.10 1.23
CA LEU A 57 9.02 -34.25 -0.10
C LEU A 57 8.81 -32.90 -0.78
N GLU A 58 8.27 -31.89 -0.08
CA GLU A 58 8.13 -30.55 -0.64
C GLU A 58 9.48 -29.97 -1.07
N LEU A 59 10.50 -30.12 -0.21
CA LEU A 59 11.86 -29.71 -0.52
C LEU A 59 12.40 -30.44 -1.75
N ALA A 60 12.24 -31.77 -1.83
CA ALA A 60 12.67 -32.57 -2.96
C ALA A 60 12.02 -32.10 -4.28
N ILE A 61 10.74 -31.74 -4.27
CA ILE A 61 10.04 -31.19 -5.44
C ILE A 61 10.64 -29.83 -5.83
N ARG A 62 10.96 -28.97 -4.86
CA ARG A 62 11.59 -27.67 -5.14
C ARG A 62 13.00 -27.83 -5.73
N THR A 63 13.78 -28.81 -5.26
CA THR A 63 15.19 -28.97 -5.63
C THR A 63 15.42 -29.94 -6.79
N CYS A 64 14.42 -30.72 -7.23
CA CYS A 64 14.63 -31.71 -8.31
C CYS A 64 15.03 -31.07 -9.66
N THR A 65 14.81 -29.76 -9.82
CA THR A 65 15.14 -28.99 -11.03
C THR A 65 16.37 -28.08 -10.89
N THR A 66 17.04 -28.08 -9.73
CA THR A 66 18.14 -27.15 -9.44
C THR A 66 19.51 -27.68 -9.82
N SER A 67 19.63 -28.91 -10.33
CA SER A 67 20.93 -29.43 -10.77
C SER A 67 21.45 -28.66 -12.00
N PRO A 68 22.77 -28.40 -12.12
CA PRO A 68 23.35 -27.68 -13.26
C PRO A 68 23.01 -28.31 -14.61
N GLU A 69 22.86 -29.62 -14.65
CA GLU A 69 22.51 -30.41 -15.84
C GLU A 69 21.06 -30.17 -16.31
N ARG A 70 20.19 -29.65 -15.43
CA ARG A 70 18.76 -29.45 -15.68
C ARG A 70 18.32 -27.99 -15.58
N SER A 71 19.26 -27.06 -15.36
CA SER A 71 18.93 -25.63 -15.25
C SER A 71 18.28 -25.05 -16.51
N GLY A 72 18.47 -25.69 -17.66
CA GLY A 72 17.83 -25.36 -18.94
C GLY A 72 16.49 -26.04 -19.20
N ASP A 73 16.03 -26.98 -18.35
CA ASP A 73 14.80 -27.72 -18.57
C ASP A 73 13.58 -26.94 -18.03
N THR A 74 13.04 -26.08 -18.89
CA THR A 74 11.90 -25.22 -18.56
C THR A 74 10.60 -25.99 -18.38
N GLU A 75 10.43 -27.11 -19.08
CA GLU A 75 9.21 -27.94 -19.00
C GLU A 75 9.15 -28.67 -17.66
N LEU A 76 10.25 -29.30 -17.25
CA LEU A 76 10.33 -29.97 -15.95
C LEU A 76 10.15 -28.97 -14.80
N ARG A 77 10.74 -27.77 -14.91
CA ARG A 77 10.55 -26.69 -13.93
C ARG A 77 9.09 -26.25 -13.85
N ALA A 78 8.45 -26.02 -14.99
CA ALA A 78 7.04 -25.66 -15.02
C ALA A 78 6.16 -26.77 -14.40
N PHE A 79 6.48 -28.04 -14.66
CA PHE A 79 5.74 -29.16 -14.10
C PHE A 79 5.94 -29.32 -12.60
N ALA A 80 7.18 -29.23 -12.09
CA ALA A 80 7.46 -29.23 -10.65
C ALA A 80 6.74 -28.08 -9.93
N MET A 81 6.73 -26.88 -10.52
CA MET A 81 5.95 -25.76 -10.00
C MET A 81 4.44 -26.06 -10.02
N SER A 82 3.91 -26.66 -11.08
CA SER A 82 2.49 -27.07 -11.14
C SER A 82 2.13 -28.07 -10.03
N VAL A 83 3.03 -28.99 -9.69
CA VAL A 83 2.85 -29.94 -8.57
C VAL A 83 2.76 -29.18 -7.26
N LEU A 84 3.70 -28.26 -6.98
CA LEU A 84 3.68 -27.45 -5.76
C LEU A 84 2.41 -26.59 -5.63
N HIS A 85 1.93 -26.02 -6.74
CA HIS A 85 0.66 -25.29 -6.77
C HIS A 85 -0.50 -26.22 -6.43
N SER A 86 -0.56 -27.43 -7.02
CA SER A 86 -1.59 -28.42 -6.71
C SER A 86 -1.59 -28.85 -5.24
N LEU A 87 -0.41 -29.09 -4.64
CA LEU A 87 -0.30 -29.40 -3.21
C LEU A 87 -0.77 -28.23 -2.34
N SER A 88 -0.40 -26.99 -2.70
CA SER A 88 -0.88 -25.79 -2.00
C SER A 88 -2.39 -25.61 -2.11
N ASP A 89 -2.97 -25.89 -3.28
CA ASP A 89 -4.42 -25.88 -3.48
C ASP A 89 -5.13 -26.94 -2.64
N GLN A 90 -4.58 -28.15 -2.51
CA GLN A 90 -5.14 -29.17 -1.62
C GLN A 90 -5.16 -28.71 -0.15
N LEU A 91 -4.08 -28.08 0.35
CA LEU A 91 -4.06 -27.51 1.70
C LEU A 91 -5.08 -26.40 1.87
N ARG A 92 -5.17 -25.50 0.89
CA ARG A 92 -6.13 -24.40 0.85
C ARG A 92 -7.56 -24.93 0.94
N GLU A 93 -7.93 -25.88 0.09
CA GLU A 93 -9.27 -26.48 0.06
C GLU A 93 -9.57 -27.31 1.33
N ALA A 94 -8.57 -27.94 1.94
CA ALA A 94 -8.74 -28.62 3.22
C ALA A 94 -9.02 -27.62 4.37
N ASP A 95 -8.23 -26.54 4.46
CA ASP A 95 -8.39 -25.51 5.50
C ASP A 95 -9.73 -24.77 5.38
N ILE A 96 -10.16 -24.48 4.14
CA ILE A 96 -11.49 -23.90 3.87
C ILE A 96 -12.58 -24.84 4.36
N ARG A 97 -12.56 -26.13 3.96
CA ARG A 97 -13.58 -27.10 4.37
C ARG A 97 -13.64 -27.29 5.89
N GLU A 98 -12.49 -27.39 6.55
CA GLU A 98 -12.43 -27.51 8.01
C GLU A 98 -12.99 -26.25 8.70
N THR A 99 -12.61 -25.08 8.21
CA THR A 99 -13.09 -23.81 8.74
C THR A 99 -14.60 -23.64 8.53
N GLU A 100 -15.11 -23.94 7.34
CA GLU A 100 -16.54 -23.90 7.05
C GLU A 100 -17.33 -24.90 7.87
N ALA A 101 -16.82 -26.13 8.04
CA ALA A 101 -17.46 -27.12 8.91
C ALA A 101 -17.55 -26.59 10.35
N ARG A 102 -16.46 -26.05 10.88
CA ARG A 102 -16.44 -25.50 12.25
C ARG A 102 -17.36 -24.28 12.42
N TRP A 103 -17.46 -23.42 11.42
CA TRP A 103 -18.20 -22.16 11.53
C TRP A 103 -19.68 -22.30 11.21
N TRP A 104 -20.04 -23.16 10.27
CA TRP A 104 -21.37 -23.17 9.66
C TRP A 104 -22.09 -24.51 9.76
N HIS A 105 -21.39 -25.60 10.12
CA HIS A 105 -22.06 -26.89 10.32
C HIS A 105 -22.87 -26.89 11.61
N THR A 106 -24.06 -27.47 11.53
CA THR A 106 -24.93 -27.72 12.69
C THR A 106 -25.46 -29.14 12.63
N GLU A 107 -25.37 -29.86 13.74
CA GLU A 107 -26.05 -31.15 13.89
C GLU A 107 -27.52 -30.94 14.27
N PRO A 108 -28.47 -31.72 13.71
CA PRO A 108 -29.87 -31.68 14.11
C PRO A 108 -30.05 -32.18 15.56
N VAL A 109 -31.19 -31.85 16.17
CA VAL A 109 -31.57 -32.42 17.47
C VAL A 109 -31.74 -33.94 17.29
N PRO A 110 -31.19 -34.78 18.19
CA PRO A 110 -31.31 -36.23 18.08
C PRO A 110 -32.77 -36.68 17.96
N GLU A 111 -33.06 -37.55 16.98
CA GLU A 111 -34.43 -38.01 16.72
C GLU A 111 -34.99 -38.86 17.86
N ASP A 112 -34.11 -39.57 18.55
CA ASP A 112 -34.38 -40.45 19.70
C ASP A 112 -34.45 -39.71 21.04
N ALA A 113 -34.35 -38.38 21.04
CA ALA A 113 -34.49 -37.58 22.26
C ALA A 113 -35.88 -37.76 22.89
N VAL A 114 -35.90 -38.21 24.15
CA VAL A 114 -37.12 -38.45 24.94
C VAL A 114 -37.92 -37.17 25.16
N GLU A 115 -37.24 -36.04 25.32
CA GLU A 115 -37.82 -34.72 25.50
C GLU A 115 -37.13 -33.71 24.59
N ARG A 116 -37.92 -32.85 23.95
CA ARG A 116 -37.44 -31.68 23.22
C ARG A 116 -37.93 -30.42 23.89
N ILE A 117 -37.00 -29.50 24.12
CA ILE A 117 -37.26 -28.18 24.71
C ILE A 117 -36.73 -27.11 23.77
N THR A 118 -37.12 -25.86 24.02
CA THR A 118 -36.60 -24.70 23.30
C THR A 118 -35.91 -23.79 24.31
N LEU A 119 -34.67 -23.40 23.99
CA LEU A 119 -33.95 -22.37 24.73
C LEU A 119 -34.09 -21.03 24.02
N GLU A 120 -34.29 -19.96 24.80
CA GLU A 120 -34.25 -18.58 24.33
C GLU A 120 -32.86 -18.01 24.63
N PHE A 121 -32.05 -17.78 23.60
CA PHE A 121 -30.78 -17.07 23.72
C PHE A 121 -31.06 -15.57 23.68
N ARG A 122 -30.79 -14.86 24.79
CA ARG A 122 -31.09 -13.43 24.93
C ARG A 122 -29.81 -12.61 24.98
N ASP A 123 -29.67 -11.64 24.08
CA ASP A 123 -28.51 -10.73 24.08
C ASP A 123 -28.58 -9.80 25.29
N THR A 124 -27.58 -9.88 26.17
CA THR A 124 -27.41 -9.01 27.34
C THR A 124 -26.10 -8.23 27.27
N THR A 125 -25.49 -8.13 26.08
CA THR A 125 -24.18 -7.51 25.86
C THR A 125 -24.15 -6.07 26.37
N ALA A 126 -25.21 -5.28 26.10
CA ALA A 126 -25.31 -3.89 26.53
C ALA A 126 -25.30 -3.71 28.07
N GLU A 127 -25.75 -4.72 28.82
CA GLU A 127 -25.80 -4.70 30.29
C GLU A 127 -24.45 -5.03 30.92
N HIS A 128 -23.56 -5.71 30.18
CA HIS A 128 -22.31 -6.29 30.70
C HIS A 128 -21.05 -5.60 30.17
N LYS A 129 -21.10 -4.87 29.05
CA LYS A 129 -19.96 -4.10 28.54
C LYS A 129 -19.85 -2.75 29.25
N ALA A 130 -18.61 -2.29 29.46
CA ALA A 130 -18.32 -1.01 30.11
C ALA A 130 -18.51 0.22 29.18
N TRP A 131 -18.86 -0.02 27.91
CA TRP A 131 -19.09 0.99 26.89
C TRP A 131 -20.48 0.81 26.27
N PRO A 132 -21.08 1.87 25.69
CA PRO A 132 -22.37 1.78 25.03
C PRO A 132 -22.32 0.77 23.87
N VAL A 133 -23.29 -0.14 23.85
CA VAL A 133 -23.51 -1.09 22.75
C VAL A 133 -24.77 -0.65 22.02
N THR A 134 -24.62 -0.24 20.77
CA THR A 134 -25.71 0.30 19.93
C THR A 134 -26.52 -0.80 19.25
N GLU A 135 -25.88 -1.92 18.93
CA GLU A 135 -26.50 -3.09 18.32
C GLU A 135 -27.07 -4.02 19.40
N VAL A 136 -28.36 -4.35 19.34
CA VAL A 136 -28.98 -5.35 20.23
C VAL A 136 -29.62 -6.42 19.36
N TRP A 137 -29.21 -7.68 19.55
CA TRP A 137 -29.77 -8.79 18.79
C TRP A 137 -31.10 -9.25 19.38
N PRO A 138 -32.14 -9.51 18.55
CA PRO A 138 -33.35 -10.17 19.00
C PRO A 138 -33.05 -11.53 19.65
N SER A 139 -33.93 -11.98 20.55
CA SER A 139 -33.80 -13.31 21.14
C SER A 139 -33.88 -14.40 20.07
N GLU A 140 -32.98 -15.37 20.14
CA GLU A 140 -32.93 -16.51 19.24
C GLU A 140 -33.48 -17.76 19.92
N LEU A 141 -34.45 -18.42 19.29
CA LEU A 141 -35.05 -19.64 19.79
C LEU A 141 -34.35 -20.86 19.17
N VAL A 142 -33.78 -21.74 20.00
CA VAL A 142 -33.07 -22.94 19.54
C VAL A 142 -33.65 -24.19 20.19
N GLU A 143 -34.07 -25.14 19.36
CA GLU A 143 -34.55 -26.44 19.80
C GLU A 143 -33.37 -27.32 20.28
N CYS A 144 -33.60 -28.03 21.38
CA CYS A 144 -32.62 -28.91 21.97
C CYS A 144 -33.24 -30.07 22.78
N ALA A 145 -32.41 -31.03 23.18
CA ALA A 145 -32.75 -32.09 24.12
C ALA A 145 -32.01 -31.87 25.45
N PRO A 146 -32.64 -32.08 26.63
CA PRO A 146 -31.96 -31.92 27.92
C PRO A 146 -30.67 -32.76 28.07
N SER A 147 -30.59 -33.90 27.39
CA SER A 147 -29.46 -34.83 27.44
C SER A 147 -28.33 -34.51 26.45
N GLU A 148 -28.52 -33.58 25.50
CA GLU A 148 -27.47 -33.27 24.53
C GLU A 148 -26.39 -32.36 25.12
N ALA A 149 -25.19 -32.42 24.55
CA ALA A 149 -24.09 -31.54 24.93
C ALA A 149 -24.38 -30.09 24.53
N PHE A 150 -24.08 -29.15 25.42
CA PHE A 150 -24.36 -27.73 25.23
C PHE A 150 -23.66 -27.14 24.00
N GLU A 151 -22.48 -27.65 23.62
CA GLU A 151 -21.77 -27.22 22.40
C GLU A 151 -22.62 -27.33 21.13
N ARG A 152 -23.48 -28.37 21.03
CA ARG A 152 -24.31 -28.60 19.84
C ARG A 152 -25.41 -27.55 19.72
N VAL A 153 -26.04 -27.22 20.85
CA VAL A 153 -27.07 -26.17 20.92
C VAL A 153 -26.43 -24.80 20.70
N ALA A 154 -25.29 -24.55 21.33
CA ALA A 154 -24.52 -23.32 21.15
C ALA A 154 -24.10 -23.13 19.69
N GLN A 155 -23.68 -24.19 18.99
CA GLN A 155 -23.35 -24.13 17.57
C GLN A 155 -24.57 -23.80 16.71
N ARG A 156 -25.74 -24.42 16.98
CA ARG A 156 -26.99 -24.07 16.30
C ARG A 156 -27.39 -22.60 16.51
N PHE A 157 -27.24 -22.10 17.73
CA PHE A 157 -27.43 -20.68 18.06
C PHE A 157 -26.46 -19.79 17.25
N ARG A 158 -25.15 -20.06 17.32
CA ARG A 158 -24.10 -19.28 16.62
C ARG A 158 -24.39 -19.17 15.13
N VAL A 159 -24.70 -20.28 14.47
CA VAL A 159 -24.98 -20.29 13.03
C VAL A 159 -26.22 -19.45 12.70
N ARG A 160 -27.32 -19.61 13.44
CA ARG A 160 -28.55 -18.83 13.24
C ARG A 160 -28.33 -17.33 13.45
N ALA A 161 -27.66 -16.95 14.53
CA ALA A 161 -27.38 -15.56 14.84
C ALA A 161 -26.45 -14.93 13.79
N ASN A 162 -25.38 -15.64 13.39
CA ASN A 162 -24.45 -15.15 12.37
C ASN A 162 -25.09 -15.00 10.99
N TRP A 163 -25.99 -15.91 10.57
CA TRP A 163 -26.72 -15.74 9.32
C TRP A 163 -27.53 -14.45 9.24
N GLN A 164 -27.99 -13.94 10.38
CA GLN A 164 -28.81 -12.73 10.45
C GLN A 164 -27.98 -11.46 10.64
N HIS A 165 -26.87 -11.54 11.36
CA HIS A 165 -26.21 -10.36 11.92
C HIS A 165 -24.73 -10.20 11.55
N ARG A 166 -24.10 -11.19 10.91
CA ARG A 166 -22.65 -11.15 10.64
C ARG A 166 -22.32 -11.55 9.21
N HIS A 167 -21.17 -11.08 8.76
CA HIS A 167 -20.65 -11.45 7.45
C HIS A 167 -20.15 -12.91 7.45
N PRO A 168 -20.41 -13.74 6.40
CA PRO A 168 -19.98 -15.14 6.35
C PRO A 168 -18.46 -15.36 6.43
N PHE A 169 -17.67 -14.34 6.07
CA PHE A 169 -16.21 -14.41 6.22
C PHE A 169 -15.70 -13.89 7.58
N MET A 170 -16.56 -13.26 8.39
CA MET A 170 -16.19 -12.69 9.69
C MET A 170 -17.32 -12.94 10.71
N PRO A 171 -17.64 -14.21 11.04
CA PRO A 171 -18.68 -14.53 12.01
C PRO A 171 -18.27 -14.21 13.45
N SER A 172 -19.26 -13.99 14.31
CA SER A 172 -19.08 -13.97 15.75
C SER A 172 -18.96 -15.41 16.27
N LEU A 173 -17.82 -15.74 16.88
CA LEU A 173 -17.57 -17.09 17.42
C LEU A 173 -17.48 -17.10 18.96
N LYS A 174 -17.14 -15.97 19.56
CA LYS A 174 -16.92 -15.85 21.01
C LYS A 174 -18.13 -15.22 21.69
N PHE A 175 -18.74 -15.99 22.57
CA PHE A 175 -19.84 -15.56 23.41
C PHE A 175 -19.65 -16.16 24.80
N ASP A 176 -20.07 -15.41 25.80
CA ASP A 176 -20.17 -15.88 27.17
C ASP A 176 -21.63 -15.98 27.60
N VAL A 177 -21.92 -16.94 28.47
CA VAL A 177 -23.22 -17.12 29.10
C VAL A 177 -23.19 -16.52 30.49
N VAL A 178 -24.27 -15.84 30.88
CA VAL A 178 -24.45 -15.29 32.22
C VAL A 178 -25.17 -16.31 33.08
N LEU A 179 -24.44 -16.95 33.99
CA LEU A 179 -24.97 -17.90 34.97
C LEU A 179 -25.23 -17.21 36.32
N LYS A 180 -25.94 -17.87 37.23
CA LYS A 180 -26.11 -17.41 38.63
C LYS A 180 -24.78 -17.12 39.34
N THR A 181 -23.73 -17.84 38.96
CA THR A 181 -22.39 -17.78 39.57
C THR A 181 -21.46 -16.78 38.90
N GLY A 182 -21.84 -16.22 37.75
CA GLY A 182 -21.03 -15.29 36.96
C GLY A 182 -21.05 -15.59 35.47
N THR A 183 -20.17 -14.95 34.73
CA THR A 183 -20.05 -15.06 33.28
C THR A 183 -19.02 -16.11 32.90
N VAL A 184 -19.37 -17.03 31.99
CA VAL A 184 -18.48 -18.12 31.52
C VAL A 184 -18.56 -18.28 30.01
N SER A 185 -17.48 -18.67 29.34
CA SER A 185 -17.50 -18.84 27.88
C SER A 185 -18.37 -20.03 27.45
N LEU A 186 -19.05 -19.92 26.31
CA LEU A 186 -19.81 -21.04 25.72
C LEU A 186 -18.92 -22.30 25.58
N ASP A 187 -17.66 -22.12 25.19
CA ASP A 187 -16.71 -23.21 24.98
C ASP A 187 -16.44 -23.98 26.28
N SER A 188 -16.45 -23.30 27.44
CA SER A 188 -16.27 -23.94 28.76
C SER A 188 -17.45 -24.82 29.19
N LEU A 189 -18.63 -24.57 28.62
CA LEU A 189 -19.84 -25.34 28.88
C LEU A 189 -20.01 -26.51 27.90
N GLY A 190 -19.17 -26.61 26.86
CA GLY A 190 -19.44 -27.42 25.67
C GLY A 190 -19.80 -28.88 25.95
N ALA A 191 -19.04 -29.56 26.81
CA ALA A 191 -19.25 -30.97 27.12
C ALA A 191 -20.39 -31.23 28.13
N ARG A 192 -20.94 -30.19 28.77
CA ARG A 192 -21.99 -30.34 29.78
C ARG A 192 -23.34 -30.63 29.11
N PRO A 193 -24.18 -31.51 29.69
CA PRO A 193 -25.57 -31.66 29.27
C PRO A 193 -26.36 -30.36 29.43
N ILE A 194 -27.35 -30.11 28.56
CA ILE A 194 -28.26 -28.96 28.69
C ILE A 194 -28.96 -28.92 30.04
N ALA A 195 -29.40 -30.07 30.57
CA ALA A 195 -30.06 -30.15 31.87
C ALA A 195 -29.22 -29.50 32.99
N ASP A 196 -27.91 -29.79 33.02
CA ASP A 196 -26.99 -29.24 34.02
C ASP A 196 -26.80 -27.72 33.84
N VAL A 197 -26.75 -27.24 32.60
CA VAL A 197 -26.62 -25.80 32.33
C VAL A 197 -27.89 -25.07 32.76
N LEU A 198 -29.07 -25.65 32.53
CA LEU A 198 -30.36 -25.06 32.94
C LEU A 198 -30.46 -24.81 34.46
N GLU A 199 -29.86 -25.69 35.28
CA GLU A 199 -29.84 -25.51 36.73
C GLU A 199 -29.02 -24.29 37.16
N ASP A 200 -28.01 -23.89 36.37
CA ASP A 200 -27.15 -22.74 36.64
C ASP A 200 -27.75 -21.42 36.13
N LEU A 201 -28.77 -21.45 35.28
CA LEU A 201 -29.42 -20.25 34.70
C LEU A 201 -30.41 -19.61 35.68
N ALA A 202 -30.39 -18.27 35.75
CA ALA A 202 -31.27 -17.50 36.64
C ALA A 202 -32.75 -17.63 36.25
N GLU A 203 -33.03 -17.64 34.95
CA GLU A 203 -34.37 -17.84 34.36
C GLU A 203 -34.44 -19.22 33.69
N GLY A 204 -35.57 -19.92 33.87
CA GLY A 204 -35.76 -21.22 33.25
C GLY A 204 -35.81 -21.13 31.72
N ARG A 205 -34.93 -21.88 31.04
CA ARG A 205 -34.83 -21.97 29.56
C ARG A 205 -34.40 -20.70 28.84
N VAL A 206 -33.99 -19.65 29.55
CA VAL A 206 -33.41 -18.44 28.97
C VAL A 206 -31.91 -18.46 29.19
N VAL A 207 -31.14 -18.40 28.10
CA VAL A 207 -29.68 -18.34 28.10
C VAL A 207 -29.26 -16.90 27.80
N PRO A 208 -29.11 -16.02 28.81
CA PRO A 208 -28.54 -14.71 28.62
C PRO A 208 -27.08 -14.83 28.20
N TYR A 209 -26.68 -14.12 27.15
CA TYR A 209 -25.31 -14.15 26.64
C TYR A 209 -24.73 -12.75 26.42
N VAL A 210 -23.40 -12.69 26.38
CA VAL A 210 -22.60 -11.52 26.07
C VAL A 210 -21.74 -11.84 24.86
N ARG A 211 -21.75 -10.98 23.84
CA ARG A 211 -20.90 -11.09 22.66
C ARG A 211 -19.48 -10.60 22.98
N ASN A 212 -18.48 -11.35 22.55
CA ASN A 212 -17.06 -10.99 22.69
C ASN A 212 -16.43 -10.82 21.30
N ASP A 213 -17.02 -9.94 20.50
CA ASP A 213 -16.58 -9.69 19.13
C ASP A 213 -15.15 -9.13 19.08
N GLU A 214 -14.69 -8.47 20.16
CA GLU A 214 -13.32 -8.01 20.33
C GLU A 214 -12.25 -9.10 20.26
N ASP A 215 -12.61 -10.32 20.69
CA ASP A 215 -11.71 -11.46 20.76
C ASP A 215 -11.65 -12.22 19.42
N ASN A 216 -12.47 -11.81 18.44
CA ASN A 216 -12.47 -12.39 17.11
C ASN A 216 -11.27 -11.95 16.25
N LYS A 217 -10.28 -11.21 16.79
CA LYS A 217 -9.03 -10.91 16.07
C LYS A 217 -8.30 -12.17 15.59
N SER A 218 -8.40 -13.28 16.32
CA SER A 218 -7.87 -14.57 15.87
C SER A 218 -8.62 -15.12 14.65
N VAL A 219 -9.92 -14.83 14.54
CA VAL A 219 -10.81 -15.26 13.45
C VAL A 219 -10.41 -14.60 12.12
N SER A 220 -9.97 -13.34 12.14
CA SER A 220 -9.51 -12.66 10.91
C SER A 220 -8.30 -13.34 10.26
N SER A 221 -7.47 -14.04 11.06
CA SER A 221 -6.34 -14.80 10.53
C SER A 221 -6.76 -16.16 9.96
N GLN A 222 -7.89 -16.71 10.42
CA GLN A 222 -8.42 -18.02 10.05
C GLN A 222 -9.53 -17.94 9.00
N THR A 223 -9.89 -16.73 8.56
CA THR A 223 -10.99 -16.54 7.60
C THR A 223 -10.67 -17.14 6.23
N PRO A 224 -11.61 -17.90 5.62
CA PRO A 224 -11.47 -18.36 4.24
C PRO A 224 -11.27 -17.19 3.25
N ALA A 225 -11.73 -15.98 3.59
CA ALA A 225 -11.54 -14.79 2.77
C ALA A 225 -10.07 -14.48 2.43
N ARG A 226 -9.10 -14.95 3.23
CA ARG A 226 -7.66 -14.79 2.95
C ARG A 226 -7.20 -15.48 1.68
N TYR A 227 -7.94 -16.51 1.25
CA TYR A 227 -7.60 -17.34 0.10
C TYR A 227 -8.15 -16.85 -1.22
N PHE A 228 -9.13 -15.95 -1.19
CA PHE A 228 -9.85 -15.50 -2.37
C PHE A 228 -9.67 -14.01 -2.58
N LYS A 229 -9.35 -13.62 -3.82
CA LYS A 229 -9.45 -12.20 -4.20
C LYS A 229 -10.91 -11.76 -4.12
N LEU A 230 -11.14 -10.47 -3.96
CA LEU A 230 -12.49 -9.93 -3.78
C LEU A 230 -13.43 -10.28 -4.94
N TRP A 231 -12.92 -10.30 -6.17
CA TRP A 231 -13.68 -10.67 -7.38
C TRP A 231 -13.82 -12.18 -7.60
N GLU A 232 -13.17 -13.03 -6.81
CA GLU A 232 -13.28 -14.49 -6.88
C GLU A 232 -14.20 -15.07 -5.80
N ARG A 233 -14.59 -14.25 -4.82
CA ARG A 233 -15.41 -14.70 -3.70
C ARG A 233 -16.80 -15.12 -4.17
N THR A 234 -17.27 -16.21 -3.58
CA THR A 234 -18.66 -16.66 -3.66
C THR A 234 -19.27 -16.53 -2.28
N LEU A 235 -20.51 -16.03 -2.22
CA LEU A 235 -21.25 -15.86 -0.97
C LEU A 235 -22.37 -16.89 -0.88
N PRO A 236 -22.73 -17.34 0.34
CA PRO A 236 -23.90 -18.20 0.55
C PRO A 236 -25.18 -17.56 0.03
N SER A 237 -26.17 -18.39 -0.30
CA SER A 237 -27.45 -17.94 -0.89
C SER A 237 -28.27 -16.99 -0.02
N TRP A 238 -28.02 -16.96 1.29
CA TRP A 238 -28.63 -16.02 2.25
C TRP A 238 -27.89 -14.68 2.31
N CYS A 239 -26.61 -14.61 1.93
CA CYS A 239 -25.83 -13.39 1.93
C CYS A 239 -25.88 -12.71 0.56
N LYS A 240 -27.05 -12.15 0.23
CA LYS A 240 -27.31 -11.47 -1.04
C LYS A 240 -27.41 -9.97 -0.86
N THR A 241 -26.94 -9.22 -1.86
CA THR A 241 -27.02 -7.76 -1.84
C THR A 241 -28.49 -7.32 -1.88
N PRO A 242 -28.95 -6.56 -0.87
CA PRO A 242 -30.32 -6.08 -0.83
C PRO A 242 -30.65 -5.12 -1.99
N ASP A 243 -31.91 -5.15 -2.46
CA ASP A 243 -32.35 -4.30 -3.57
C ASP A 243 -32.45 -2.81 -3.22
N HIS A 244 -32.50 -2.47 -1.94
CA HIS A 244 -32.53 -1.08 -1.47
C HIS A 244 -31.14 -0.42 -1.46
N TRP A 245 -30.07 -1.18 -1.68
CA TRP A 245 -28.73 -0.62 -1.86
C TRP A 245 -28.62 0.01 -3.24
N ILE A 246 -27.91 1.13 -3.31
CA ILE A 246 -27.89 1.96 -4.51
C ILE A 246 -26.79 1.54 -5.47
N GLU A 247 -27.06 1.66 -6.76
CA GLU A 247 -26.02 1.50 -7.79
C GLU A 247 -25.09 2.73 -7.76
N PRO A 248 -23.78 2.56 -7.46
CA PRO A 248 -22.84 3.67 -7.47
C PRO A 248 -22.57 4.21 -8.87
N THR A 249 -22.08 5.44 -8.96
CA THR A 249 -21.62 5.98 -10.25
C THR A 249 -20.25 5.37 -10.60
N PRO A 250 -20.09 4.66 -11.73
CA PRO A 250 -18.81 4.06 -12.10
C PRO A 250 -17.72 5.12 -12.28
N PRO A 251 -16.44 4.81 -11.97
CA PRO A 251 -15.34 5.72 -12.24
C PRO A 251 -15.16 5.91 -13.75
N PRO A 252 -14.63 7.06 -14.22
CA PRO A 252 -14.50 7.36 -15.65
C PRO A 252 -13.74 6.31 -16.48
N GLY A 253 -12.74 5.65 -15.88
CA GLY A 253 -11.93 4.61 -16.51
C GLY A 253 -12.55 3.22 -16.49
N PHE A 254 -13.74 3.03 -15.91
CA PHE A 254 -14.43 1.75 -15.93
C PHE A 254 -15.05 1.49 -17.30
N ILE A 255 -14.76 0.31 -17.85
CA ILE A 255 -15.32 -0.17 -19.11
C ILE A 255 -16.13 -1.42 -18.80
N GLU A 256 -17.43 -1.35 -19.04
CA GLU A 256 -18.32 -2.49 -18.90
C GLU A 256 -18.11 -3.44 -20.08
N ASN A 257 -17.73 -4.69 -19.79
CA ASN A 257 -17.47 -5.74 -20.78
C ASN A 257 -16.45 -5.34 -21.87
N PRO A 258 -15.16 -5.23 -21.54
CA PRO A 258 -14.14 -4.85 -22.52
C PRO A 258 -14.06 -5.87 -23.67
N GLU A 259 -14.12 -5.38 -24.91
CA GLU A 259 -14.03 -6.22 -26.12
C GLU A 259 -12.67 -6.91 -26.28
N THR A 260 -11.64 -6.37 -25.60
CA THR A 260 -10.27 -6.88 -25.62
C THR A 260 -9.81 -7.16 -24.21
N ALA A 261 -8.96 -8.18 -24.05
CA ALA A 261 -8.34 -8.46 -22.77
C ALA A 261 -7.50 -7.26 -22.31
N PRO A 262 -7.49 -6.94 -21.00
CA PRO A 262 -6.64 -5.88 -20.47
C PRO A 262 -5.18 -6.10 -20.87
N VAL A 263 -4.48 -5.00 -21.17
CA VAL A 263 -3.04 -5.05 -21.42
C VAL A 263 -2.32 -5.37 -20.12
N LEU A 264 -1.32 -6.25 -20.16
CA LEU A 264 -0.54 -6.59 -18.97
C LEU A 264 0.10 -5.33 -18.38
N ARG A 265 0.03 -5.23 -17.05
CA ARG A 265 0.49 -4.10 -16.22
C ARG A 265 -0.22 -2.78 -16.49
N GLU A 266 -1.29 -2.78 -17.29
CA GLU A 266 -2.17 -1.62 -17.40
C GLU A 266 -3.26 -1.70 -16.32
N GLN A 267 -3.53 -0.57 -15.68
CA GLN A 267 -4.56 -0.48 -14.65
C GLN A 267 -5.94 -0.45 -15.29
N TYR A 268 -6.88 -1.21 -14.72
CA TYR A 268 -8.30 -1.20 -15.06
C TYR A 268 -9.13 -1.42 -13.80
N TYR A 269 -10.45 -1.40 -13.92
CA TYR A 269 -11.35 -1.58 -12.78
C TYR A 269 -12.08 -2.92 -12.84
N LYS A 270 -12.17 -3.62 -11.71
CA LYS A 270 -13.14 -4.70 -11.48
C LYS A 270 -14.30 -4.19 -10.65
N ARG A 271 -15.52 -4.41 -11.17
CA ARG A 271 -16.79 -4.20 -10.48
C ARG A 271 -17.07 -5.43 -9.61
N ILE A 272 -17.26 -5.24 -8.31
CA ILE A 272 -17.57 -6.31 -7.35
C ILE A 272 -18.76 -5.94 -6.47
N PRO A 273 -19.57 -6.89 -5.98
CA PRO A 273 -20.56 -6.61 -4.96
C PRO A 273 -19.92 -6.10 -3.66
N THR A 274 -20.54 -5.14 -2.98
CA THR A 274 -20.02 -4.60 -1.70
C THR A 274 -19.88 -5.68 -0.63
N LEU A 275 -20.82 -6.65 -0.59
CA LEU A 275 -20.74 -7.80 0.31
C LEU A 275 -19.52 -8.70 0.08
N HIS A 276 -18.78 -8.57 -1.03
CA HIS A 276 -17.53 -9.32 -1.17
C HIS A 276 -16.43 -8.77 -0.24
N VAL A 277 -16.61 -7.57 0.31
CA VAL A 277 -15.72 -6.94 1.29
C VAL A 277 -16.30 -7.14 2.69
N PRO A 278 -15.68 -7.96 3.55
CA PRO A 278 -16.23 -8.30 4.86
C PRO A 278 -16.15 -7.14 5.87
N GLY A 279 -15.22 -6.19 5.67
CA GLY A 279 -14.92 -5.16 6.67
C GLY A 279 -14.54 -5.79 8.00
N SER A 280 -15.16 -5.32 9.08
CA SER A 280 -15.08 -5.91 10.42
C SER A 280 -15.99 -7.13 10.61
N GLY A 281 -16.90 -7.39 9.67
CA GLY A 281 -17.94 -8.42 9.76
C GLY A 281 -19.27 -7.94 10.36
N LEU A 282 -19.33 -6.69 10.82
CA LEU A 282 -20.46 -6.11 11.54
C LEU A 282 -21.43 -5.32 10.65
N HIS A 283 -20.90 -4.40 9.83
CA HIS A 283 -21.75 -3.40 9.16
C HIS A 283 -22.03 -3.71 7.69
N ILE A 284 -21.13 -4.41 7.01
CA ILE A 284 -21.31 -4.82 5.61
C ILE A 284 -22.04 -6.17 5.59
N VAL A 285 -23.32 -6.16 5.93
CA VAL A 285 -24.18 -7.35 6.01
C VAL A 285 -25.52 -7.12 5.29
N PRO A 286 -26.21 -8.15 4.79
CA PRO A 286 -27.47 -7.98 4.06
C PRO A 286 -28.58 -7.29 4.87
N SER A 287 -28.57 -7.45 6.19
CA SER A 287 -29.54 -6.85 7.10
C SER A 287 -29.19 -5.40 7.48
N ALA A 288 -28.08 -4.85 6.97
CA ALA A 288 -27.64 -3.50 7.30
C ALA A 288 -28.68 -2.46 6.87
N THR A 289 -29.16 -1.70 7.86
CA THR A 289 -30.04 -0.54 7.68
C THR A 289 -29.30 0.78 7.88
N ARG A 290 -28.04 0.70 8.32
CA ARG A 290 -27.13 1.82 8.44
C ARG A 290 -25.79 1.48 7.79
N PRO A 291 -25.15 2.44 7.11
CA PRO A 291 -25.63 3.81 6.89
C PRO A 291 -26.84 3.88 5.95
N ASP A 292 -27.56 5.02 5.91
CA ASP A 292 -28.84 5.12 5.19
C ASP A 292 -28.72 4.87 3.67
N ILE A 293 -27.53 5.11 3.12
CA ILE A 293 -27.23 4.91 1.70
C ILE A 293 -26.01 3.99 1.61
N ILE A 294 -26.23 2.76 1.12
CA ILE A 294 -25.17 1.76 0.95
C ILE A 294 -24.95 1.51 -0.53
N SER A 295 -23.69 1.50 -0.96
CA SER A 295 -23.32 1.15 -2.31
C SER A 295 -23.57 -0.35 -2.54
N ARG A 296 -24.26 -0.70 -3.62
CA ARG A 296 -24.48 -2.09 -4.05
C ARG A 296 -23.16 -2.77 -4.42
N GLU A 297 -22.24 -1.99 -4.97
CA GLU A 297 -21.01 -2.46 -5.58
C GLU A 297 -19.83 -1.53 -5.34
N LEU A 298 -18.63 -2.03 -5.60
CA LEU A 298 -17.36 -1.32 -5.47
C LEU A 298 -16.54 -1.52 -6.75
N PHE A 299 -15.84 -0.47 -7.18
CA PHE A 299 -14.92 -0.49 -8.31
C PHE A 299 -13.49 -0.49 -7.79
N ILE A 300 -12.81 -1.63 -7.96
CA ILE A 300 -11.45 -1.82 -7.45
C ILE A 300 -10.46 -1.68 -8.59
N PRO A 301 -9.47 -0.77 -8.49
CA PRO A 301 -8.39 -0.69 -9.45
C PRO A 301 -7.49 -1.93 -9.33
N VAL A 302 -7.26 -2.58 -10.46
CA VAL A 302 -6.50 -3.81 -10.60
C VAL A 302 -5.58 -3.74 -11.81
N GLU A 303 -4.58 -4.61 -11.83
CA GLU A 303 -3.69 -4.81 -12.98
C GLU A 303 -3.37 -6.29 -13.13
N ASP A 304 -3.19 -6.73 -14.39
CA ASP A 304 -2.81 -8.09 -14.71
C ASP A 304 -1.28 -8.16 -14.87
N LEU A 305 -0.61 -8.97 -14.05
CA LEU A 305 0.85 -9.16 -14.14
C LEU A 305 1.23 -10.23 -15.16
N ALA A 306 0.34 -11.21 -15.35
CA ALA A 306 0.44 -12.30 -16.29
C ALA A 306 -0.98 -12.81 -16.59
N PRO A 307 -1.17 -13.68 -17.60
CA PRO A 307 -2.45 -14.36 -17.80
C PRO A 307 -2.93 -15.02 -16.51
N ASN A 308 -4.16 -14.73 -16.08
CA ASN A 308 -4.78 -15.20 -14.84
C ASN A 308 -4.12 -14.73 -13.52
N ILE A 309 -3.18 -13.77 -13.57
CA ILE A 309 -2.58 -13.18 -12.36
C ILE A 309 -3.02 -11.72 -12.28
N THR A 310 -4.19 -11.47 -11.70
CA THR A 310 -4.68 -10.13 -11.37
C THR A 310 -4.33 -9.76 -9.93
N ARG A 311 -3.83 -8.54 -9.71
CA ARG A 311 -3.67 -7.97 -8.37
C ARG A 311 -4.38 -6.62 -8.25
N VAL A 312 -4.70 -6.24 -7.02
CA VAL A 312 -5.08 -4.85 -6.71
C VAL A 312 -3.88 -3.97 -7.03
N CYS A 313 -4.10 -2.83 -7.69
CA CYS A 313 -3.01 -1.90 -8.01
C CYS A 313 -2.30 -1.46 -6.73
N ALA A 314 -0.97 -1.45 -6.78
CA ALA A 314 -0.18 -0.78 -5.75
C ALA A 314 -0.38 0.72 -5.92
N LEU A 315 -1.10 1.33 -4.98
CA LEU A 315 -1.29 2.76 -4.96
C LEU A 315 -0.19 3.39 -4.13
N ASP A 316 0.48 4.37 -4.72
CA ASP A 316 1.36 5.24 -3.95
C ASP A 316 0.50 6.01 -2.95
N ARG A 317 0.82 5.85 -1.66
CA ARG A 317 0.13 6.50 -0.56
C ARG A 317 0.54 7.97 -0.43
N GLU A 318 1.64 8.36 -1.05
CA GLU A 318 2.19 9.72 -0.99
C GLU A 318 1.68 10.60 -2.13
N ALA A 319 1.35 9.99 -3.26
CA ALA A 319 0.74 10.65 -4.39
C ALA A 319 -0.61 11.28 -4.01
N ASP A 320 -0.81 12.53 -4.43
CA ASP A 320 -2.13 13.13 -4.41
C ASP A 320 -2.92 12.64 -5.63
N LEU A 321 -3.84 11.72 -5.35
CA LEU A 321 -4.67 11.08 -6.36
C LEU A 321 -5.92 11.90 -6.65
N VAL A 322 -6.21 12.95 -5.89
CA VAL A 322 -7.44 13.74 -6.05
C VAL A 322 -7.10 15.11 -6.64
N PRO A 323 -7.63 15.42 -7.84
CA PRO A 323 -7.50 16.76 -8.42
C PRO A 323 -7.95 17.84 -7.43
N HIS A 324 -7.22 18.95 -7.39
CA HIS A 324 -7.42 19.99 -6.38
C HIS A 324 -8.85 20.57 -6.38
N ASP A 325 -9.46 20.69 -7.56
CA ASP A 325 -10.83 21.15 -7.76
C ASP A 325 -11.90 20.13 -7.34
N ALA A 326 -11.51 18.85 -7.17
CA ALA A 326 -12.39 17.77 -6.72
C ALA A 326 -12.33 17.53 -5.19
N HIS A 327 -11.64 18.40 -4.44
CA HIS A 327 -11.53 18.29 -2.98
C HIS A 327 -12.82 18.75 -2.30
N LEU A 328 -13.52 17.83 -1.63
CA LEU A 328 -14.65 18.15 -0.77
C LEU A 328 -14.14 18.45 0.65
N VAL A 329 -14.48 19.62 1.18
CA VAL A 329 -14.00 20.09 2.49
C VAL A 329 -15.13 19.96 3.51
N PRO A 330 -14.97 19.12 4.55
CA PRO A 330 -15.96 18.98 5.62
C PRO A 330 -16.35 20.31 6.26
N GLY A 331 -17.63 20.47 6.57
CA GLY A 331 -18.19 21.70 7.14
C GLY A 331 -18.40 22.85 6.14
N LYS A 332 -17.99 22.68 4.87
CA LYS A 332 -18.54 23.47 3.76
C LYS A 332 -19.83 22.83 3.26
N ASP A 333 -20.55 23.51 2.37
CA ASP A 333 -21.80 23.03 1.77
C ASP A 333 -21.56 21.86 0.78
N ILE A 334 -21.09 20.71 1.28
CA ILE A 334 -21.01 19.46 0.52
C ILE A 334 -22.45 19.00 0.24
N THR A 335 -22.77 18.89 -1.04
CA THR A 335 -24.08 18.41 -1.49
C THR A 335 -24.19 16.89 -1.35
N LEU A 336 -25.44 16.39 -1.28
CA LEU A 336 -25.68 14.95 -1.24
C LEU A 336 -25.19 14.24 -2.49
N ASP A 337 -25.27 14.87 -3.66
CA ASP A 337 -24.83 14.29 -4.92
C ASP A 337 -23.30 14.20 -5.02
N GLU A 338 -22.57 15.22 -4.53
CA GLU A 338 -21.11 15.16 -4.41
C GLU A 338 -20.67 14.02 -3.47
N ALA A 339 -21.31 13.88 -2.31
CA ALA A 339 -21.02 12.79 -1.39
C ALA A 339 -21.37 11.42 -1.97
N ARG A 340 -22.50 11.29 -2.70
CA ARG A 340 -22.88 10.06 -3.40
C ARG A 340 -21.92 9.69 -4.52
N ALA A 341 -21.31 10.67 -5.19
CA ALA A 341 -20.33 10.42 -6.25
C ALA A 341 -19.05 9.75 -5.73
N LEU A 342 -18.81 9.76 -4.41
CA LEU A 342 -17.71 9.04 -3.77
C LEU A 342 -18.03 7.55 -3.57
N LEU A 343 -19.29 7.17 -3.44
CA LEU A 343 -19.70 5.80 -3.15
C LEU A 343 -19.29 4.83 -4.26
N GLY A 344 -18.84 3.65 -3.85
CA GLY A 344 -18.36 2.61 -4.75
C GLY A 344 -16.92 2.82 -5.25
N ARG A 345 -16.27 3.93 -4.89
CA ARG A 345 -14.94 4.30 -5.43
C ARG A 345 -13.87 4.29 -4.36
N VAL A 346 -12.62 4.28 -4.81
CA VAL A 346 -11.48 4.59 -3.94
C VAL A 346 -11.48 6.09 -3.67
N VAL A 347 -11.43 6.46 -2.40
CA VAL A 347 -11.32 7.84 -1.92
C VAL A 347 -9.99 8.05 -1.23
N GLN A 348 -9.45 9.25 -1.40
CA GLN A 348 -8.35 9.74 -0.58
C GLN A 348 -8.88 10.84 0.33
N SER A 349 -8.41 10.82 1.57
CA SER A 349 -8.70 11.85 2.57
C SER A 349 -7.39 12.30 3.21
N SER A 350 -7.35 13.54 3.68
CA SER A 350 -6.21 14.07 4.42
C SER A 350 -6.67 14.85 5.65
N MET A 351 -5.92 14.74 6.74
CA MET A 351 -6.06 15.62 7.93
C MET A 351 -5.46 17.01 7.70
N GLU A 352 -4.66 17.20 6.66
CA GLU A 352 -4.02 18.47 6.37
C GLU A 352 -4.85 19.31 5.39
N PRO A 353 -5.17 20.57 5.75
CA PRO A 353 -5.76 21.49 4.79
C PRO A 353 -4.74 21.79 3.70
N ARG A 354 -5.11 21.54 2.45
CA ARG A 354 -4.26 21.86 1.32
C ARG A 354 -4.17 23.39 1.16
N PRO A 355 -2.97 23.97 0.97
CA PRO A 355 -2.85 25.39 0.67
C PRO A 355 -3.57 25.68 -0.64
N ASP A 356 -4.29 26.80 -0.67
CA ASP A 356 -4.90 27.31 -1.90
C ASP A 356 -3.77 27.60 -2.91
N PRO A 357 -3.82 27.05 -4.14
CA PRO A 357 -2.81 27.27 -5.17
C PRO A 357 -2.68 28.75 -5.56
N ALA A 358 -3.68 29.58 -5.28
CA ALA A 358 -3.63 31.04 -5.49
C ALA A 358 -3.04 31.81 -4.30
N SER A 359 -2.84 31.17 -3.14
CA SER A 359 -2.26 31.82 -1.96
C SER A 359 -0.73 31.83 -2.03
N PRO A 360 -0.06 32.96 -1.75
CA PRO A 360 1.39 33.01 -1.71
C PRO A 360 1.93 32.01 -0.67
N PRO A 361 3.10 31.36 -0.91
CA PRO A 361 3.64 30.37 -0.01
C PRO A 361 3.86 30.98 1.37
N LEU A 362 3.01 30.59 2.33
CA LEU A 362 3.19 30.92 3.74
C LEU A 362 4.46 30.20 4.21
N GLY A 363 5.41 30.97 4.77
CA GLY A 363 6.73 30.47 5.17
C GLY A 363 6.70 29.22 6.06
N LYS A 364 7.81 28.48 6.04
CA LYS A 364 8.14 27.25 6.81
C LYS A 364 6.92 26.60 7.49
N ARG A 365 6.16 25.80 6.73
CA ARG A 365 5.23 24.83 7.34
C ARG A 365 6.04 23.74 8.04
N ARG A 366 5.61 23.36 9.24
CA ARG A 366 6.16 22.19 9.96
C ARG A 366 6.02 20.97 9.04
N LYS A 367 7.11 20.24 8.75
CA LYS A 367 7.03 18.93 8.05
C LYS A 367 6.13 18.04 8.91
N VAL A 368 4.89 17.86 8.47
CA VAL A 368 3.99 16.85 9.04
C VAL A 368 4.22 15.59 8.22
N ASN A 369 4.31 14.47 8.90
CA ASN A 369 4.51 13.19 8.25
C ASN A 369 3.29 12.88 7.35
N LYS A 370 3.47 12.93 6.03
CA LYS A 370 2.41 12.65 5.05
C LYS A 370 1.76 11.27 5.27
N TYR A 371 2.52 10.27 5.75
CA TYR A 371 2.00 8.93 6.09
C TYR A 371 1.00 8.94 7.24
N ALA A 372 1.11 9.92 8.16
CA ALA A 372 0.15 10.08 9.23
C ALA A 372 -1.08 10.88 8.78
N ALA A 373 -0.93 11.75 7.79
CA ALA A 373 -1.96 12.72 7.40
C ALA A 373 -2.96 12.20 6.36
N GLN A 374 -2.53 11.34 5.43
CA GLN A 374 -3.38 10.85 4.32
C GLN A 374 -3.87 9.42 4.52
N LYS A 375 -5.08 9.13 4.03
CA LYS A 375 -5.69 7.80 4.08
C LYS A 375 -6.46 7.46 2.82
N LEU A 376 -6.26 6.23 2.32
CA LEU A 376 -6.99 5.63 1.20
C LEU A 376 -8.00 4.59 1.68
N GLY A 377 -9.20 4.62 1.11
CA GLY A 377 -10.22 3.63 1.39
C GLY A 377 -11.25 3.49 0.28
N LEU A 378 -11.99 2.38 0.30
CA LEU A 378 -13.16 2.16 -0.53
C LEU A 378 -14.39 2.69 0.20
N ALA A 379 -15.04 3.72 -0.35
CA ALA A 379 -16.26 4.27 0.21
C ALA A 379 -17.45 3.36 -0.10
N TRP A 380 -18.04 2.76 0.92
CA TRP A 380 -19.11 1.77 0.76
C TRP A 380 -20.46 2.25 1.28
N GLY A 381 -20.49 3.25 2.16
CA GLY A 381 -21.73 3.75 2.73
C GLY A 381 -21.69 5.23 3.12
N LEU A 382 -22.86 5.87 3.14
CA LEU A 382 -23.04 7.29 3.42
C LEU A 382 -24.24 7.48 4.35
N GLU A 383 -23.99 8.04 5.53
CA GLU A 383 -25.03 8.40 6.50
C GLU A 383 -25.43 9.87 6.33
N THR A 384 -26.72 10.13 6.42
CA THR A 384 -27.26 11.48 6.34
C THR A 384 -27.63 12.01 7.72
N GLY A 385 -27.29 13.27 7.99
CA GLY A 385 -27.63 13.95 9.23
C GLY A 385 -29.08 14.45 9.23
N SER A 386 -29.40 15.23 10.25
CA SER A 386 -30.65 15.99 10.29
C SER A 386 -30.76 16.86 9.02
N TYR A 387 -31.94 16.88 8.40
CA TYR A 387 -32.22 17.58 7.14
C TYR A 387 -31.63 16.97 5.86
N GLY A 388 -31.15 15.72 5.90
CA GLY A 388 -30.71 14.99 4.70
C GLY A 388 -29.34 15.43 4.15
N LYS A 389 -28.58 16.21 4.92
CA LYS A 389 -27.21 16.60 4.57
C LYS A 389 -26.24 15.43 4.81
N PRO A 390 -25.15 15.29 4.03
CA PRO A 390 -24.11 14.31 4.30
C PRO A 390 -23.51 14.48 5.70
N ALA A 391 -23.47 13.40 6.49
CA ALA A 391 -22.91 13.40 7.83
C ALA A 391 -21.64 12.56 7.91
N TRP A 392 -21.69 11.32 7.44
CA TRP A 392 -20.59 10.37 7.57
C TRP A 392 -20.37 9.60 6.28
N LEU A 393 -19.12 9.55 5.81
CA LEU A 393 -18.71 8.62 4.76
C LEU A 393 -18.02 7.43 5.40
N LEU A 394 -18.58 6.23 5.23
CA LEU A 394 -18.01 4.98 5.73
C LEU A 394 -17.14 4.35 4.65
N CYS A 395 -15.94 3.95 5.06
CA CYS A 395 -14.91 3.42 4.19
C CYS A 395 -14.31 2.13 4.77
N VAL A 396 -13.84 1.26 3.89
CA VAL A 396 -12.92 0.17 4.25
C VAL A 396 -11.51 0.59 3.82
N GLU A 397 -10.52 0.41 4.68
CA GLU A 397 -9.12 0.71 4.36
C GLU A 397 -8.66 -0.06 3.13
N PHE A 398 -8.15 0.67 2.13
CA PHE A 398 -7.81 0.12 0.82
C PHE A 398 -6.71 -0.94 0.93
N HIS A 399 -5.79 -0.77 1.88
CA HIS A 399 -4.78 -1.77 2.20
C HIS A 399 -5.26 -2.61 3.37
N GLY A 400 -5.34 -3.93 3.19
CA GLY A 400 -5.79 -4.87 4.21
C GLY A 400 -7.28 -5.19 4.16
N MET A 401 -8.15 -4.29 3.67
CA MET A 401 -9.58 -4.53 3.38
C MET A 401 -10.44 -5.09 4.53
N ASN A 402 -9.93 -5.05 5.77
CA ASN A 402 -10.56 -5.64 6.95
C ASN A 402 -10.79 -4.61 8.08
N SER A 403 -10.51 -3.34 7.81
CA SER A 403 -10.64 -2.26 8.81
C SER A 403 -11.54 -1.17 8.27
N GLU A 404 -12.65 -0.94 8.98
CA GLU A 404 -13.60 0.10 8.65
C GLU A 404 -13.27 1.41 9.37
N TYR A 405 -13.56 2.53 8.74
CA TYR A 405 -13.46 3.85 9.34
C TYR A 405 -14.52 4.79 8.77
N ALA A 406 -14.84 5.84 9.52
CA ALA A 406 -15.81 6.85 9.14
C ALA A 406 -15.14 8.23 9.04
N LEU A 407 -15.44 8.97 7.99
CA LEU A 407 -15.02 10.35 7.78
C LEU A 407 -16.21 11.28 8.10
N ASP A 408 -15.98 12.25 8.99
CA ASP A 408 -16.99 13.27 9.31
C ASP A 408 -17.07 14.30 8.18
N LEU A 409 -18.14 14.26 7.39
CA LEU A 409 -18.38 15.23 6.31
C LEU A 409 -19.05 16.51 6.81
N SER A 410 -19.67 16.48 8.00
CA SER A 410 -20.35 17.63 8.57
C SER A 410 -19.38 18.70 9.09
N GLY A 411 -18.12 18.33 9.35
CA GLY A 411 -17.13 19.22 9.96
C GLY A 411 -17.36 19.51 11.45
N GLU A 412 -18.36 18.87 12.07
CA GLU A 412 -18.69 19.04 13.49
C GLU A 412 -17.69 18.35 14.43
N LYS A 413 -16.71 17.60 13.88
CA LYS A 413 -15.67 16.85 14.60
C LYS A 413 -16.27 15.86 15.61
N ARG A 414 -17.34 15.19 15.19
CA ARG A 414 -18.05 14.22 16.03
C ARG A 414 -17.26 12.92 16.11
N GLN A 415 -17.70 12.03 16.99
CA GLN A 415 -17.33 10.62 16.95
C GLN A 415 -18.51 9.82 16.41
N TYR A 416 -18.21 8.86 15.53
CA TYR A 416 -19.20 7.98 14.93
C TYR A 416 -19.62 6.92 15.94
N GLU A 417 -18.65 6.20 16.50
CA GLU A 417 -18.84 5.20 17.56
C GLU A 417 -17.85 5.39 18.71
N ASP A 418 -18.13 4.73 19.84
CA ASP A 418 -17.30 4.82 21.04
C ASP A 418 -15.94 4.17 20.83
N VAL A 419 -14.87 4.97 20.95
CA VAL A 419 -13.48 4.56 20.74
C VAL A 419 -12.99 3.47 21.71
N ARG A 420 -13.71 3.22 22.81
CA ARG A 420 -13.39 2.15 23.76
C ARG A 420 -13.78 0.77 23.24
N SER A 421 -14.74 0.70 22.31
CA SER A 421 -15.06 -0.54 21.62
C SER A 421 -13.94 -0.86 20.62
N SER A 422 -13.28 -2.01 20.77
CA SER A 422 -12.20 -2.40 19.86
C SER A 422 -12.68 -2.82 18.47
N VAL A 423 -13.99 -2.99 18.30
CA VAL A 423 -14.64 -3.35 17.04
C VAL A 423 -15.41 -2.18 16.42
N ALA A 424 -15.40 -1.00 17.07
CA ALA A 424 -16.09 0.17 16.55
C ALA A 424 -15.44 0.71 15.27
N VAL A 425 -16.29 1.27 14.41
CA VAL A 425 -15.86 2.05 13.24
C VAL A 425 -15.16 3.31 13.73
N ARG A 426 -13.86 3.38 13.48
CA ARG A 426 -13.05 4.51 13.95
C ARG A 426 -13.37 5.76 13.16
N THR A 427 -13.60 6.87 13.86
CA THR A 427 -13.64 8.18 13.23
C THR A 427 -12.24 8.63 12.86
N VAL A 428 -12.06 9.03 11.61
CA VAL A 428 -10.83 9.63 11.10
C VAL A 428 -11.13 11.10 10.80
N ALA A 429 -10.33 11.99 11.37
CA ALA A 429 -10.41 13.40 11.04
C ALA A 429 -10.04 13.61 9.57
N CYS A 430 -10.73 14.51 8.88
CA CYS A 430 -10.36 14.92 7.54
C CYS A 430 -10.56 16.43 7.37
N ALA A 431 -9.57 17.07 6.76
CA ALA A 431 -9.64 18.43 6.26
C ALA A 431 -10.19 18.46 4.82
N TRP A 432 -10.00 17.38 4.06
CA TRP A 432 -10.65 17.17 2.77
C TRP A 432 -10.77 15.67 2.44
N VAL A 433 -11.68 15.36 1.53
CA VAL A 433 -11.88 14.04 0.92
C VAL A 433 -12.25 14.19 -0.55
N GLY A 434 -11.85 13.24 -1.39
CA GLY A 434 -12.32 13.17 -2.76
C GLY A 434 -12.09 11.81 -3.40
N ALA A 435 -12.70 11.59 -4.57
CA ALA A 435 -12.51 10.37 -5.33
C ALA A 435 -11.11 10.37 -5.96
N ALA A 436 -10.36 9.29 -5.75
CA ALA A 436 -9.06 9.10 -6.36
C ALA A 436 -9.20 8.96 -7.89
N VAL A 437 -8.27 9.56 -8.64
CA VAL A 437 -8.23 9.56 -10.10
C VAL A 437 -7.00 8.79 -10.56
N PHE A 438 -7.23 7.61 -11.13
CA PHE A 438 -6.18 6.70 -11.56
C PHE A 438 -5.80 6.91 -13.04
N PRO A 439 -4.65 6.38 -13.49
CA PRO A 439 -4.24 6.36 -14.89
C PRO A 439 -5.36 5.94 -15.86
N ALA A 440 -6.17 4.94 -15.49
CA ALA A 440 -7.32 4.49 -16.30
C ALA A 440 -8.35 5.62 -16.51
N ASP A 441 -8.64 6.40 -15.47
CA ASP A 441 -9.55 7.54 -15.55
C ASP A 441 -8.95 8.66 -16.41
N LYS A 442 -7.67 8.98 -16.20
CA LYS A 442 -6.96 10.01 -16.98
C LYS A 442 -6.96 9.67 -18.48
N LYS A 443 -6.77 8.40 -18.82
CA LYS A 443 -6.82 7.91 -20.21
C LYS A 443 -8.22 8.04 -20.80
N ALA A 444 -9.26 7.67 -20.06
CA ALA A 444 -10.64 7.77 -20.51
C ALA A 444 -11.07 9.24 -20.74
N VAL A 445 -10.72 10.14 -19.83
CA VAL A 445 -11.01 11.57 -19.94
C VAL A 445 -10.31 12.20 -21.15
N LYS A 446 -9.03 11.87 -21.39
CA LYS A 446 -8.29 12.33 -22.57
C LYS A 446 -8.91 11.82 -23.87
N GLY A 447 -9.22 10.52 -23.96
CA GLY A 447 -9.86 9.94 -25.15
C GLY A 447 -11.25 10.52 -25.43
N ALA A 448 -12.01 10.88 -24.39
CA ALA A 448 -13.30 11.56 -24.54
C ALA A 448 -13.15 13.01 -25.03
N ALA A 449 -12.13 13.73 -24.57
CA ALA A 449 -11.81 15.08 -25.04
C ALA A 449 -11.36 15.07 -26.51
N GLU A 450 -10.51 14.13 -26.90
CA GLU A 450 -10.04 13.96 -28.30
C GLU A 450 -11.20 13.62 -29.25
N LYS A 451 -12.12 12.73 -28.84
CA LYS A 451 -13.33 12.43 -29.64
C LYS A 451 -14.30 13.61 -29.76
N LYS A 452 -14.39 14.46 -28.73
CA LYS A 452 -15.17 15.72 -28.82
C LYS A 452 -14.52 16.71 -29.77
N VAL A 453 -13.18 16.82 -29.77
CA VAL A 453 -12.45 17.67 -30.71
C VAL A 453 -12.60 17.16 -32.15
N GLU A 454 -12.61 15.84 -32.40
CA GLU A 454 -12.87 15.29 -33.74
C GLU A 454 -14.34 15.46 -34.20
N GLN A 455 -15.32 15.46 -33.28
CA GLN A 455 -16.72 15.77 -33.61
C GLN A 455 -16.96 17.27 -33.83
N ASP A 456 -16.27 18.15 -33.11
CA ASP A 456 -16.37 19.61 -33.28
C ASP A 456 -15.48 20.14 -34.42
N ALA A 457 -14.44 19.42 -34.83
CA ALA A 457 -13.58 19.75 -35.98
C ALA A 457 -14.24 19.47 -37.35
N GLY A 458 -15.47 18.96 -37.37
CA GLY A 458 -16.29 18.85 -38.59
C GLY A 458 -16.64 20.19 -39.25
N THR A 459 -16.36 21.34 -38.63
CA THR A 459 -16.57 22.65 -39.26
C THR A 459 -15.61 23.70 -38.69
N VAL A 460 -14.43 23.84 -39.30
CA VAL A 460 -13.75 25.12 -39.66
C VAL A 460 -12.30 24.82 -40.03
N SER A 461 -12.03 24.85 -41.33
CA SER A 461 -10.69 24.98 -41.89
C SER A 461 -10.11 26.33 -41.48
N GLY A 462 -8.90 26.36 -40.91
CA GLY A 462 -8.22 27.64 -40.74
C GLY A 462 -6.90 27.63 -39.98
N ARG A 463 -5.82 27.35 -40.72
CA ARG A 463 -4.52 28.06 -40.62
C ARG A 463 -3.58 27.65 -39.47
N ALA A 464 -2.76 26.64 -39.77
CA ALA A 464 -1.49 26.41 -39.11
C ALA A 464 -0.51 27.59 -39.35
N LEU A 465 0.10 28.09 -38.27
CA LEU A 465 1.34 28.86 -38.31
C LEU A 465 2.47 27.97 -37.74
N PRO A 466 3.68 28.03 -38.31
CA PRO A 466 4.78 27.16 -37.91
C PRO A 466 5.53 27.75 -36.71
N GLY A 467 5.64 26.97 -35.64
CA GLY A 467 6.53 27.23 -34.51
C GLY A 467 7.32 25.97 -34.21
N VAL A 468 8.54 25.91 -34.73
CA VAL A 468 9.49 24.81 -34.52
C VAL A 468 9.87 24.74 -33.03
N ALA A 469 9.29 23.79 -32.30
CA ALA A 469 9.95 23.20 -31.15
C ALA A 469 10.45 21.83 -31.61
N SER A 470 11.76 21.68 -31.78
CA SER A 470 12.37 20.38 -32.01
C SER A 470 11.92 19.45 -30.89
N GLU A 471 11.18 18.39 -31.21
CA GLU A 471 10.89 17.31 -30.28
C GLU A 471 12.21 16.85 -29.65
N LYS A 472 12.42 17.17 -28.37
CA LYS A 472 13.54 16.62 -27.61
C LYS A 472 13.32 15.11 -27.58
N ARG A 473 14.11 14.38 -28.36
CA ARG A 473 14.05 12.92 -28.45
C ARG A 473 14.31 12.33 -27.07
N VAL A 474 13.25 11.82 -26.43
CA VAL A 474 13.34 11.08 -25.17
C VAL A 474 14.12 9.79 -25.44
N LEU A 475 15.18 9.55 -24.66
CA LEU A 475 16.03 8.37 -24.76
C LEU A 475 15.46 7.25 -23.89
N SER A 476 15.73 5.99 -24.27
CA SER A 476 15.53 4.86 -23.35
C SER A 476 16.45 5.02 -22.12
N TYR A 477 16.08 4.43 -20.98
CA TYR A 477 16.92 4.48 -19.77
C TYR A 477 18.34 3.97 -20.05
N ASP A 478 18.51 2.87 -20.80
CA ASP A 478 19.83 2.31 -21.12
C ASP A 478 20.69 3.26 -21.95
N ASP A 479 20.11 3.93 -22.95
CA ASP A 479 20.83 4.89 -23.79
C ASP A 479 21.17 6.16 -23.02
N TRP A 480 20.23 6.62 -22.18
CA TRP A 480 20.45 7.73 -21.27
C TRP A 480 21.57 7.40 -20.28
N TYR A 481 21.53 6.25 -19.61
CA TYR A 481 22.50 5.80 -18.63
C TYR A 481 23.91 5.72 -19.24
N LYS A 482 24.04 5.09 -20.42
CA LYS A 482 25.32 5.03 -21.15
C LYS A 482 25.87 6.41 -21.49
N LYS A 483 25.01 7.31 -21.97
CA LYS A 483 25.39 8.69 -22.28
C LYS A 483 25.86 9.43 -21.03
N THR A 484 25.05 9.43 -19.98
CA THR A 484 25.31 10.11 -18.71
C THR A 484 26.55 9.58 -18.01
N LYS A 485 26.75 8.25 -17.99
CA LYS A 485 27.96 7.63 -17.43
C LYS A 485 29.24 8.07 -18.14
N ASN A 486 29.19 8.27 -19.46
CA ASN A 486 30.33 8.81 -20.20
C ASN A 486 30.62 10.28 -19.84
N LEU A 487 29.57 11.09 -19.59
CA LEU A 487 29.72 12.48 -19.14
C LEU A 487 30.33 12.54 -17.74
N ILE A 488 29.85 11.72 -16.80
CA ILE A 488 30.39 11.61 -15.44
C ILE A 488 31.88 11.27 -15.49
N ARG A 489 32.28 10.24 -16.25
CA ARG A 489 33.69 9.89 -16.44
C ARG A 489 34.52 11.03 -17.04
N ALA A 490 33.95 11.80 -17.96
CA ALA A 490 34.65 12.93 -18.58
C ALA A 490 34.87 14.08 -17.58
N LEU A 491 33.86 14.41 -16.76
CA LEU A 491 33.94 15.45 -15.73
C LEU A 491 34.96 15.12 -14.65
N ASN A 492 35.00 13.87 -14.19
CA ASN A 492 35.96 13.42 -13.18
C ASN A 492 37.40 13.32 -13.72
N LYS A 493 37.60 13.19 -15.04
CA LYS A 493 38.94 13.21 -15.68
C LYS A 493 39.41 14.62 -16.08
N LYS A 494 38.50 15.57 -16.24
CA LYS A 494 38.76 16.91 -16.81
C LYS A 494 38.35 18.00 -15.83
N ALA A 495 38.01 19.19 -16.33
CA ALA A 495 37.45 20.25 -15.50
C ALA A 495 35.99 19.90 -15.11
N PRO A 496 35.65 19.84 -13.80
CA PRO A 496 34.29 19.60 -13.32
C PRO A 496 33.44 20.87 -13.46
N LEU A 497 32.96 21.11 -14.67
CA LEU A 497 32.17 22.29 -15.01
C LEU A 497 30.68 21.97 -14.96
N VAL A 498 29.91 22.92 -14.44
CA VAL A 498 28.46 22.86 -14.32
C VAL A 498 27.87 24.13 -14.93
N GLU A 499 26.78 23.98 -15.66
CA GLU A 499 26.04 25.09 -16.24
C GLU A 499 24.94 25.56 -15.30
N VAL A 500 24.88 26.85 -15.00
CA VAL A 500 23.78 27.48 -14.27
C VAL A 500 22.98 28.33 -15.24
N GLY A 501 21.69 28.03 -15.33
CA GLY A 501 20.76 28.68 -16.25
C GLY A 501 20.39 30.11 -15.84
N ALA A 502 19.47 30.69 -16.60
CA ALA A 502 18.96 32.05 -16.33
C ALA A 502 18.15 32.14 -15.03
N ASP A 503 17.61 31.01 -14.55
CA ASP A 503 16.99 30.84 -13.25
C ASP A 503 17.96 31.14 -12.09
N GLY A 504 19.26 30.93 -12.31
CA GLY A 504 20.29 31.23 -11.32
C GLY A 504 20.09 30.43 -10.03
N ALA A 505 19.64 29.18 -10.14
CA ALA A 505 19.25 28.37 -9.00
C ALA A 505 20.13 27.11 -8.85
N PHE A 506 20.47 26.81 -7.59
CA PHE A 506 21.01 25.53 -7.16
C PHE A 506 20.00 24.82 -6.27
N VAL A 507 20.00 23.50 -6.28
CA VAL A 507 19.21 22.63 -5.41
C VAL A 507 20.13 21.64 -4.72
N GLY A 508 19.94 21.40 -3.43
CA GLY A 508 20.78 20.49 -2.64
C GLY A 508 19.99 19.81 -1.54
N GLY A 509 20.48 18.65 -1.11
CA GLY A 509 19.77 17.83 -0.14
C GLY A 509 20.34 16.43 -0.04
N ASP A 510 19.60 15.62 0.69
CA ASP A 510 19.75 14.18 0.72
C ASP A 510 19.27 13.56 -0.61
N LEU A 511 20.20 13.02 -1.40
CA LEU A 511 19.86 12.42 -2.69
C LEU A 511 19.05 11.13 -2.53
N GLY A 512 19.26 10.38 -1.44
CA GLY A 512 18.51 9.17 -1.11
C GLY A 512 17.02 9.41 -0.94
N THR A 513 16.64 10.60 -0.43
CA THR A 513 15.25 11.01 -0.18
C THR A 513 14.67 11.97 -1.22
N SER A 514 15.46 12.37 -2.23
CA SER A 514 15.06 13.35 -3.26
C SER A 514 14.80 12.71 -4.64
N LYS A 515 14.40 11.43 -4.70
CA LYS A 515 14.38 10.63 -5.95
C LYS A 515 13.02 10.61 -6.67
N GLY A 516 11.92 10.79 -5.95
CA GLY A 516 10.57 10.73 -6.46
C GLY A 516 10.22 11.87 -7.44
N GLU A 517 9.09 11.71 -8.14
CA GLU A 517 8.55 12.72 -9.06
C GLU A 517 8.05 13.98 -8.33
N ASP A 518 7.56 13.81 -7.11
CA ASP A 518 7.08 14.88 -6.22
C ASP A 518 8.11 15.27 -5.13
N ASP A 519 9.30 14.66 -5.15
CA ASP A 519 10.35 14.96 -4.19
C ASP A 519 11.11 16.23 -4.58
N GLU A 520 11.05 17.21 -3.68
CA GLU A 520 11.82 18.44 -3.78
C GLU A 520 13.10 18.33 -2.96
N PHE A 521 14.21 18.78 -3.53
CA PHE A 521 15.45 18.95 -2.77
C PHE A 521 15.23 19.90 -1.59
N GLU A 522 15.77 19.55 -0.43
CA GLU A 522 15.52 20.25 0.83
C GLU A 522 15.96 21.73 0.83
N ALA A 523 16.95 22.07 0.02
CA ALA A 523 17.46 23.42 -0.15
C ALA A 523 17.37 23.88 -1.61
N GLU A 524 16.74 25.02 -1.84
CA GLU A 524 16.82 25.77 -3.09
C GLU A 524 17.54 27.12 -2.85
N ILE A 525 18.65 27.33 -3.55
CA ILE A 525 19.49 28.53 -3.46
C ILE A 525 19.27 29.33 -4.73
N THR A 526 18.70 30.53 -4.60
CA THR A 526 18.40 31.40 -5.75
C THR A 526 19.36 32.59 -5.82
N GLY A 527 19.47 33.19 -7.01
CA GLY A 527 20.27 34.40 -7.22
C GLY A 527 21.74 34.14 -7.56
N ALA A 528 22.09 32.91 -7.94
CA ALA A 528 23.38 32.60 -8.55
C ALA A 528 23.53 33.26 -9.92
N LYS A 529 24.77 33.66 -10.23
CA LYS A 529 25.12 34.23 -11.52
C LYS A 529 25.03 33.15 -12.62
N PRO A 530 24.22 33.36 -13.68
CA PRO A 530 24.14 32.44 -14.81
C PRO A 530 25.51 32.28 -15.47
N GLY A 531 25.75 31.12 -16.05
CA GLY A 531 26.98 30.82 -16.76
C GLY A 531 27.65 29.53 -16.31
N VAL A 532 28.96 29.46 -16.51
CA VAL A 532 29.77 28.26 -16.23
C VAL A 532 30.38 28.35 -14.84
N TRP A 533 30.15 27.32 -14.04
CA TRP A 533 30.67 27.17 -12.68
C TRP A 533 31.67 26.02 -12.61
N LEU A 534 32.73 26.19 -11.83
CA LEU A 534 33.72 25.17 -11.53
C LEU A 534 33.42 24.58 -10.14
N ALA A 535 33.22 23.27 -10.10
CA ALA A 535 32.99 22.54 -8.86
C ALA A 535 34.31 21.96 -8.32
N SER A 536 34.47 21.85 -7.01
CA SER A 536 35.67 21.29 -6.40
C SER A 536 35.36 20.71 -5.03
N VAL A 537 36.17 19.75 -4.62
CA VAL A 537 36.08 19.09 -3.32
C VAL A 537 37.46 19.13 -2.71
N SER A 538 37.57 19.63 -1.48
CA SER A 538 38.81 19.67 -0.71
C SER A 538 38.55 19.15 0.71
N PRO A 539 39.58 18.67 1.43
CA PRO A 539 39.45 18.46 2.87
C PRO A 539 39.03 19.75 3.55
N ALA A 540 38.11 19.68 4.51
CA ALA A 540 37.77 20.80 5.37
C ALA A 540 38.87 20.99 6.44
N GLU A 541 39.08 22.23 6.88
CA GLU A 541 39.98 22.48 8.02
C GLU A 541 39.41 21.80 9.28
N PRO A 542 40.24 21.07 10.05
CA PRO A 542 39.78 20.42 11.26
C PRO A 542 39.25 21.46 12.24
N VAL A 543 38.04 21.24 12.74
CA VAL A 543 37.48 22.07 13.82
C VAL A 543 38.21 21.70 15.11
N GLU A 544 38.85 22.66 15.77
CA GLU A 544 39.52 22.44 17.05
C GLU A 544 38.53 21.86 18.08
N GLY A 545 38.60 20.55 18.36
CA GLY A 545 37.80 19.91 19.42
C GLY A 545 37.31 18.48 19.15
N ASP A 546 37.33 17.98 17.92
CA ASP A 546 36.85 16.63 17.58
C ASP A 546 38.03 15.65 17.36
N GLU A 547 38.63 15.15 18.44
CA GLU A 547 39.76 14.19 18.39
C GLU A 547 39.35 12.70 18.35
N ASP A 548 38.05 12.36 18.42
CA ASP A 548 37.59 10.97 18.64
C ASP A 548 36.69 10.37 17.53
N GLY A 549 36.88 10.73 16.26
CA GLY A 549 36.02 10.28 15.15
C GLY A 549 36.63 9.22 14.23
N MET A 550 36.26 7.95 14.39
CA MET A 550 36.40 6.89 13.36
C MET A 550 35.38 7.10 12.21
N GLY A 551 35.46 8.23 11.52
CA GLY A 551 34.58 8.60 10.39
C GLY A 551 35.34 9.33 9.29
N ASP A 552 34.79 9.36 8.08
CA ASP A 552 35.38 10.03 6.92
C ASP A 552 35.75 11.49 7.21
N GLU A 553 36.94 11.93 6.76
CA GLU A 553 37.40 13.32 6.89
C GLU A 553 36.34 14.30 6.33
N PRO A 554 35.99 15.38 7.05
CA PRO A 554 34.99 16.33 6.59
C PRO A 554 35.41 16.94 5.25
N LYS A 555 34.52 16.89 4.26
CA LYS A 555 34.77 17.40 2.91
C LYS A 555 34.12 18.78 2.75
N LEU A 556 34.87 19.73 2.18
CA LEU A 556 34.36 21.03 1.74
C LEU A 556 34.04 20.96 0.25
N ILE A 557 32.78 21.20 -0.09
CA ILE A 557 32.30 21.25 -1.48
C ILE A 557 32.23 22.72 -1.89
N ARG A 558 32.90 23.10 -2.99
CA ARG A 558 32.99 24.49 -3.44
C ARG A 558 32.61 24.64 -4.92
N PHE A 559 31.71 25.56 -5.21
CA PHE A 559 31.36 25.99 -6.57
C PHE A 559 31.77 27.45 -6.78
N VAL A 560 32.47 27.73 -7.88
CA VAL A 560 32.93 29.09 -8.21
C VAL A 560 32.52 29.45 -9.64
N TRP A 561 31.90 30.61 -9.82
CA TRP A 561 31.55 31.12 -11.14
C TRP A 561 32.82 31.45 -11.93
N VAL A 562 32.90 31.02 -13.19
CA VAL A 562 34.09 31.16 -14.04
C VAL A 562 33.88 32.22 -15.13
N ARG A 563 32.80 32.08 -15.90
CA ARG A 563 32.51 32.91 -17.08
C ARG A 563 31.07 32.77 -17.53
N ASP A 564 30.61 33.72 -18.34
CA ASP A 564 29.35 33.61 -19.06
C ASP A 564 29.36 32.48 -20.11
N GLY A 565 28.18 31.96 -20.44
CA GLY A 565 27.97 30.96 -21.50
C GLY A 565 27.55 29.59 -20.98
N THR A 566 27.60 28.59 -21.85
CA THR A 566 27.12 27.21 -21.61
C THR A 566 28.28 26.20 -21.57
N VAL A 567 28.05 25.03 -21.00
CA VAL A 567 29.07 23.97 -20.93
C VAL A 567 28.94 23.03 -22.13
N ASN A 568 30.02 22.90 -22.91
CA ASN A 568 30.10 21.85 -23.92
C ASN A 568 30.69 20.57 -23.30
N TYR A 569 29.80 19.67 -22.87
CA TYR A 569 30.19 18.41 -22.21
C TYR A 569 30.96 17.44 -23.13
N ASP A 570 30.79 17.53 -24.45
CA ASP A 570 31.54 16.72 -25.42
C ASP A 570 32.99 17.21 -25.61
N ALA A 571 33.27 18.47 -25.23
CA ALA A 571 34.55 19.12 -25.43
C ALA A 571 35.08 19.79 -24.14
N LEU A 572 34.97 19.11 -23.00
CA LEU A 572 35.44 19.65 -21.72
C LEU A 572 36.93 20.01 -21.76
N PRO A 573 37.32 21.19 -21.22
CA PRO A 573 38.70 21.65 -21.17
C PRO A 573 39.51 20.88 -20.12
N SER A 574 40.85 20.98 -20.18
CA SER A 574 41.70 20.42 -19.14
C SER A 574 41.57 21.21 -17.84
N ARG A 575 41.70 20.54 -16.68
CA ARG A 575 41.55 21.17 -15.37
C ARG A 575 42.46 22.39 -15.16
N ALA A 576 43.71 22.32 -15.66
CA ALA A 576 44.68 23.41 -15.55
C ALA A 576 44.36 24.65 -16.42
N SER A 577 43.48 24.50 -17.43
CA SER A 577 43.11 25.60 -18.34
C SER A 577 41.93 26.43 -17.87
N VAL A 578 41.27 26.03 -16.79
CA VAL A 578 40.14 26.76 -16.19
C VAL A 578 40.66 27.49 -14.96
N GLN A 579 40.63 28.83 -15.01
CA GLN A 579 40.94 29.66 -13.86
C GLN A 579 39.67 30.38 -13.42
N ALA A 580 39.32 30.20 -12.14
CA ALA A 580 38.27 31.00 -11.53
C ALA A 580 38.78 32.44 -11.34
N PRO A 581 37.92 33.45 -11.50
CA PRO A 581 38.25 34.83 -11.15
C PRO A 581 38.74 34.91 -9.70
N PRO A 582 39.71 35.79 -9.39
CA PRO A 582 40.14 36.00 -8.01
C PRO A 582 38.94 36.47 -7.17
N ALA A 583 38.69 35.79 -6.05
CA ALA A 583 37.61 36.15 -5.14
C ALA A 583 37.91 37.50 -4.47
N ASP A 584 36.90 38.37 -4.36
CA ASP A 584 37.03 39.63 -3.64
C ASP A 584 37.25 39.35 -2.14
N PRO A 585 38.43 39.66 -1.56
CA PRO A 585 38.70 39.38 -0.15
C PRO A 585 37.77 40.13 0.80
N ALA A 586 37.13 41.23 0.36
CA ALA A 586 36.22 42.02 1.18
C ALA A 586 34.79 41.47 1.24
N ALA A 587 34.40 40.53 0.37
CA ALA A 587 33.05 39.99 0.36
C ALA A 587 32.85 39.00 1.54
N ASN A 588 31.77 39.18 2.30
CA ASN A 588 31.46 38.32 3.45
C ASN A 588 30.77 37.02 3.00
N TRP A 589 31.03 35.94 3.72
CA TRP A 589 30.28 34.69 3.58
C TRP A 589 28.97 34.79 4.36
N GLU A 590 27.85 34.46 3.72
CA GLU A 590 26.54 34.35 4.37
C GLU A 590 25.97 32.94 4.21
N VAL A 591 25.24 32.43 5.20
CA VAL A 591 24.50 31.17 5.07
C VAL A 591 23.26 31.44 4.22
N VAL A 592 23.16 30.76 3.07
CA VAL A 592 22.04 30.93 2.12
C VAL A 592 21.07 29.77 2.15
N ALA A 593 21.52 28.60 2.60
CA ALA A 593 20.65 27.43 2.78
C ALA A 593 21.24 26.46 3.80
N SER A 594 20.40 25.56 4.31
CA SER A 594 20.77 24.45 5.18
C SER A 594 19.83 23.27 4.94
N PHE A 595 20.34 22.05 5.01
CA PHE A 595 19.55 20.82 4.84
C PHE A 595 20.10 19.69 5.71
N SER A 596 19.33 18.61 5.86
CA SER A 596 19.72 17.40 6.59
C SER A 596 19.98 16.26 5.62
N VAL A 597 20.87 15.35 5.99
CA VAL A 597 21.13 14.11 5.25
C VAL A 597 21.00 12.94 6.21
N ASP A 598 20.17 11.97 5.84
CA ASP A 598 19.86 10.75 6.61
C ASP A 598 20.22 9.47 5.82
N SER A 599 20.44 9.57 4.51
CA SER A 599 20.80 8.44 3.64
C SER A 599 22.31 8.24 3.48
N GLY A 600 23.14 9.07 4.10
CA GLY A 600 24.57 9.15 3.84
C GLY A 600 24.97 9.69 2.45
N THR A 601 24.01 10.15 1.62
CA THR A 601 24.32 10.68 0.27
C THR A 601 23.91 12.14 0.13
N ILE A 602 24.90 13.02 0.04
CA ILE A 602 24.75 14.46 -0.12
C ILE A 602 24.87 14.88 -1.59
N CYS A 603 24.00 15.78 -2.03
CA CYS A 603 24.09 16.38 -3.36
C CYS A 603 23.93 17.91 -3.36
N LEU A 604 24.54 18.54 -4.37
CA LEU A 604 24.31 19.94 -4.73
C LEU A 604 24.38 20.08 -6.26
N PHE A 605 23.28 20.49 -6.87
CA PHE A 605 23.08 20.59 -8.31
C PHE A 605 22.69 21.99 -8.75
N SER A 606 23.08 22.37 -9.97
CA SER A 606 22.39 23.41 -10.73
C SER A 606 21.01 22.90 -11.12
N LYS A 607 19.96 23.64 -10.77
CA LYS A 607 18.56 23.26 -11.04
C LYS A 607 18.32 23.11 -12.54
N HIS A 608 18.72 24.11 -13.30
CA HIS A 608 18.62 24.09 -14.76
C HIS A 608 19.31 22.90 -15.42
N ALA A 609 20.56 22.61 -15.05
CA ALA A 609 21.31 21.50 -15.65
C ALA A 609 20.70 20.15 -15.27
N LEU A 610 20.23 20.02 -14.03
CA LEU A 610 19.55 18.82 -13.54
C LEU A 610 18.23 18.58 -14.30
N GLU A 611 17.36 19.58 -14.38
CA GLU A 611 16.11 19.48 -15.12
C GLU A 611 16.37 19.16 -16.60
N SER A 612 17.40 19.78 -17.21
CA SER A 612 17.74 19.52 -18.60
C SER A 612 18.25 18.10 -18.84
N ILE A 613 18.99 17.48 -17.91
CA ILE A 613 19.44 16.10 -18.07
C ILE A 613 18.31 15.10 -17.79
N LEU A 614 17.47 15.38 -16.80
CA LEU A 614 16.32 14.54 -16.43
C LEU A 614 15.22 14.56 -17.51
N ALA A 615 15.00 15.69 -18.18
CA ALA A 615 14.04 15.80 -19.28
C ALA A 615 14.38 14.96 -20.54
N THR A 616 15.54 14.29 -20.57
CA THR A 616 15.96 13.45 -21.69
C THR A 616 15.75 11.95 -21.47
N GLY A 617 15.33 11.52 -20.27
CA GLY A 617 15.03 10.13 -19.95
C GLY A 617 13.56 9.90 -19.61
N THR A 618 13.24 8.68 -19.18
CA THR A 618 11.86 8.20 -18.97
C THR A 618 11.51 7.89 -17.52
N ASP A 619 12.49 7.86 -16.62
CA ASP A 619 12.33 7.40 -15.23
C ASP A 619 13.24 8.25 -14.33
N ARG A 620 12.65 9.26 -13.67
CA ARG A 620 13.39 10.24 -12.86
C ARG A 620 14.13 9.57 -11.69
N GLU A 621 13.49 8.62 -11.03
CA GLU A 621 14.04 7.93 -9.87
C GLU A 621 15.28 7.13 -10.29
N ALA A 622 15.14 6.25 -11.28
CA ALA A 622 16.26 5.46 -11.79
C ALA A 622 17.41 6.36 -12.33
N MET A 623 17.08 7.52 -12.91
CA MET A 623 18.08 8.48 -13.36
C MET A 623 18.85 9.14 -12.22
N LEU A 624 18.21 9.42 -11.08
CA LEU A 624 18.86 9.96 -9.89
C LEU A 624 19.66 8.87 -9.15
N GLU A 625 19.17 7.63 -9.12
CA GLU A 625 19.91 6.48 -8.58
C GLU A 625 21.18 6.17 -9.37
N ALA A 626 21.15 6.36 -10.68
CA ALA A 626 22.32 6.21 -11.53
C ALA A 626 23.48 7.16 -11.18
N PHE A 627 23.23 8.24 -10.42
CA PHE A 627 24.28 9.10 -9.88
C PHE A 627 24.95 8.52 -8.61
N ILE A 628 24.33 7.54 -7.96
CA ILE A 628 24.78 6.88 -6.72
C ILE A 628 25.55 5.59 -7.05
N ASP A 629 25.04 4.76 -7.97
CA ASP A 629 25.51 3.38 -8.25
C ASP A 629 26.98 3.22 -8.75
N ASP A 630 27.78 4.29 -8.82
CA ASP A 630 29.21 4.26 -9.19
C ASP A 630 30.12 4.46 -7.96
N ASP A 631 29.65 4.01 -6.78
CA ASP A 631 30.13 4.26 -5.41
C ASP A 631 31.51 3.65 -5.04
N GLU A 632 32.43 3.51 -5.99
CA GLU A 632 33.86 3.28 -5.67
C GLU A 632 34.57 4.59 -5.25
N GLY A 633 33.84 5.63 -4.82
CA GLY A 633 34.38 6.91 -4.34
C GLY A 633 35.17 7.74 -5.37
N THR A 634 35.18 7.35 -6.65
CA THR A 634 36.00 7.96 -7.71
C THR A 634 35.24 8.93 -8.61
N ASN A 635 33.91 8.91 -8.64
CA ASN A 635 33.07 9.67 -9.57
C ASN A 635 32.14 10.68 -8.89
N VAL A 636 32.75 11.68 -8.25
CA VAL A 636 32.07 12.70 -7.43
C VAL A 636 31.34 13.78 -8.25
N PHE A 637 31.84 14.09 -9.45
CA PHE A 637 31.30 15.15 -10.29
C PHE A 637 30.32 14.61 -11.34
N VAL A 638 29.12 15.18 -11.40
CA VAL A 638 28.08 14.84 -12.37
C VAL A 638 27.70 16.07 -13.21
N PRO A 639 27.07 15.93 -14.40
CA PRO A 639 26.78 17.07 -15.27
C PRO A 639 25.97 18.19 -14.63
N SER A 640 25.15 17.85 -13.63
CA SER A 640 24.35 18.81 -12.88
C SER A 640 25.06 19.37 -11.65
N GLY A 641 26.16 18.80 -11.16
CA GLY A 641 26.72 19.19 -9.86
C GLY A 641 27.63 18.14 -9.21
N ILE A 642 27.45 17.95 -7.91
CA ILE A 642 28.25 17.02 -7.09
C ILE A 642 27.33 16.07 -6.34
N VAL A 643 27.74 14.80 -6.28
CA VAL A 643 27.17 13.77 -5.40
C VAL A 643 28.32 13.16 -4.58
N LEU A 644 28.13 13.07 -3.28
CA LEU A 644 29.14 12.57 -2.35
C LEU A 644 28.50 11.67 -1.29
N SER A 645 29.19 10.58 -0.97
CA SER A 645 28.96 9.83 0.26
C SER A 645 29.54 10.65 1.42
N GLY A 646 28.70 10.90 2.43
CA GLY A 646 28.98 11.76 3.57
C GLY A 646 28.30 11.25 4.84
N ASN A 647 28.57 11.92 5.96
CA ASN A 647 27.96 11.56 7.24
C ASN A 647 26.53 12.06 7.32
N ASP A 648 25.68 11.32 8.02
CA ASP A 648 24.35 11.80 8.38
C ASP A 648 24.45 13.04 9.28
N GLY A 649 23.55 14.00 9.08
CA GLY A 649 23.51 15.23 9.87
C GLY A 649 23.17 16.48 9.09
N GLY A 650 23.35 17.63 9.74
CA GLY A 650 23.06 18.94 9.17
C GLY A 650 24.19 19.46 8.29
N TYR A 651 23.82 20.13 7.19
CA TYR A 651 24.72 20.78 6.25
C TYR A 651 24.33 22.23 6.04
N GLU A 652 25.34 23.09 5.92
CA GLU A 652 25.21 24.52 5.62
C GLU A 652 25.79 24.84 4.25
N VAL A 653 25.04 25.60 3.46
CA VAL A 653 25.53 26.23 2.23
C VAL A 653 25.77 27.71 2.49
N LYS A 654 27.02 28.13 2.38
CA LYS A 654 27.45 29.52 2.43
C LYS A 654 27.66 30.07 1.03
N ALA A 655 27.34 31.34 0.82
CA ALA A 655 27.54 32.02 -0.45
C ALA A 655 28.39 33.27 -0.30
N ARG A 656 29.02 33.64 -1.41
CA ARG A 656 29.66 34.94 -1.62
C ARG A 656 29.04 35.63 -2.82
N ARG A 657 28.74 36.92 -2.68
CA ARG A 657 28.11 37.74 -3.73
C ARG A 657 29.11 38.68 -4.39
N ASP A 658 28.91 38.97 -5.66
CA ASP A 658 29.61 40.05 -6.37
C ASP A 658 29.02 41.43 -6.04
N THR A 659 29.59 42.48 -6.64
CA THR A 659 29.13 43.87 -6.46
C THR A 659 27.70 44.14 -6.96
N GLU A 660 27.15 43.23 -7.77
CA GLU A 660 25.77 43.28 -8.27
C GLU A 660 24.80 42.48 -7.38
N GLY A 661 25.31 41.90 -6.28
CA GLY A 661 24.52 41.08 -5.36
C GLY A 661 24.23 39.67 -5.86
N ARG A 662 24.87 39.22 -6.95
CA ARG A 662 24.70 37.87 -7.51
C ARG A 662 25.65 36.91 -6.82
N ILE A 663 25.18 35.71 -6.50
CA ILE A 663 26.06 34.68 -5.93
C ILE A 663 27.06 34.25 -6.99
N VAL A 664 28.35 34.34 -6.68
CA VAL A 664 29.47 33.93 -7.55
C VAL A 664 30.31 32.81 -6.93
N GLU A 665 30.01 32.44 -5.69
CA GLU A 665 30.70 31.38 -4.96
C GLU A 665 29.75 30.69 -3.97
N LEU A 666 29.80 29.36 -3.89
CA LEU A 666 29.08 28.54 -2.90
C LEU A 666 30.06 27.59 -2.20
N ASN A 667 29.89 27.43 -0.90
CA ASN A 667 30.61 26.49 -0.05
C ASN A 667 29.62 25.67 0.78
N LEU A 668 29.68 24.35 0.67
CA LEU A 668 28.85 23.41 1.40
C LEU A 668 29.71 22.59 2.36
N ARG A 669 29.32 22.58 3.64
CA ARG A 669 30.05 21.93 4.75
C ARG A 669 29.09 21.29 5.75
N THR A 670 29.57 20.33 6.52
CA THR A 670 28.87 19.76 7.68
C THR A 670 28.74 20.80 8.81
N CYS A 671 27.60 20.79 9.52
CA CYS A 671 27.40 21.58 10.73
C CYS A 671 28.15 20.96 11.91
N SER A 672 28.77 21.77 12.76
CA SER A 672 29.29 21.27 14.03
C SER A 672 28.14 20.97 14.99
N ILE A 673 28.31 19.97 15.87
CA ILE A 673 27.33 19.64 16.94
C ILE A 673 27.04 20.88 17.82
N ALA A 674 28.00 21.79 17.97
CA ALA A 674 27.84 23.03 18.71
C ALA A 674 26.90 24.05 18.03
N ASP A 675 26.77 24.01 16.70
CA ASP A 675 25.88 24.89 15.93
C ASP A 675 24.43 24.37 15.89
N ILE A 676 24.24 23.05 16.00
CA ILE A 676 22.91 22.41 16.04
C ILE A 676 22.15 22.78 17.32
N ALA A 677 22.84 23.02 18.43
CA ALA A 677 22.23 23.40 19.72
C ALA A 677 21.67 24.85 19.77
N ARG A 678 21.80 25.64 18.70
CA ARG A 678 21.30 27.02 18.62
C ARG A 678 20.01 27.19 17.79
N PHE A 679 19.53 26.12 17.15
CA PHE A 679 18.24 26.06 16.47
C PHE A 679 17.20 25.34 17.34
#